data_AF-A0A1Z5L7V1-F1
#
_entry.id   AF-A0A1Z5L7V1-F1
#
_cell.length_a   1.000
_cell.length_b   1.000
_cell.length_c   1.000
_cell.angle_alpha   90.00
_cell.angle_beta   90.00
_cell.angle_gamma   90.00
#
_symmetry.space_group_name_H-M   'P 1'
#
loop_
_entity.id
_entity.type
_entity.pdbx_description
1 polymer ?
#
loop_
_entity_poly.entity_id
_entity_poly.type
_entity_poly.pdbx_seq_one_letter_code
_entity_poly.pdbx_strand_id
1 'polypeptide(L)'
;MKVLKPSVPFSRRSSFRTSSRDVKFFSKVVLPLMEKCFVAHRAFFLMSPTATSTVGTATIREKEMVASLFCKLGGLLRAKFSVFGNEAKISVNCLQVLIKATDARSIVKNCPDFVKTSMLTYFNNAAADLAQTVTNLQQGRSSHLRGTAMKTSSSLNYVQFVLLPVLTALFDHLAANEFGYDLLLCDIQVACYKILNSLYTLGTNMELHGGRTFVKAELERHRPAYGNCLGAFAATFPVAFLEPAHNKHNPNCIHGKAQEHSLEAQAVMAALESSMPTLDDLAGQVEKFVTTNGKYKEQPHIIDVILPMLCSYLPFWWSQGPDNVNPTSGNHVTLVTSDHLTNLLRNVINLLRKTVGIEGSPWMITFAAHAGQIVINSSEELLRDPLLPLTEKIYHNADVVFHKEECMRSYLKSSTDDTSQAEGQLQEEFNLLIRDIYAFFPILIKYVDLLRNHWLKHSVKEAEQVYTYVAHIFNIWNKSQYFRREEANFISQNEMDNMALIMPSSGKGRANVQTLDAGHSQKKEKKKKRDGKRDKDKELAASLVVACLKRLLPVGLNLFAGREQELVQHTKEKFLKKEQDSDIFDYVKLQLTLPDKIDPHDDMSWQHYLYSKLGSQRTSSAGVVPQDQLVERIIDMAKVLYGLHVIDHPQGSQKGAYRSVVSTQRKRAVIACFRMTSLHSLHRHRALNIFLHIYKEMWLEEENIGQEQLIEDLTTTFEESEKEAKEEKDEEKPDPLSQLVVAFSRTATTEHSGVIPEDPLYMQYAFIFSQSCGGAEEVDEEAGPSIHEQELEKQRLLF
;
A
#
# COMPACT_ATOMS: atom_id res chain seq x y z
N MET A 1 0.11 -43.42 -35.54
CA MET A 1 1.48 -43.35 -34.97
C MET A 1 1.38 -43.33 -33.45
N LYS A 2 1.96 -44.33 -32.77
CA LYS A 2 1.99 -44.41 -31.29
C LYS A 2 2.93 -43.33 -30.74
N VAL A 3 2.45 -42.55 -29.78
CA VAL A 3 3.25 -41.55 -29.06
C VAL A 3 4.38 -42.26 -28.31
N LEU A 4 5.62 -42.04 -28.76
CA LEU A 4 6.83 -42.49 -28.08
C LEU A 4 6.96 -41.70 -26.78
N LYS A 5 6.80 -42.38 -25.63
CA LYS A 5 7.29 -41.86 -24.34
C LYS A 5 8.82 -41.79 -24.41
N PRO A 6 9.46 -40.66 -24.07
CA PRO A 6 10.92 -40.61 -24.01
C PRO A 6 11.40 -41.54 -22.89
N SER A 7 12.26 -42.48 -23.26
CA SER A 7 13.00 -43.33 -22.35
C SER A 7 13.88 -42.45 -21.45
N VAL A 8 13.75 -42.65 -20.13
CA VAL A 8 14.73 -42.14 -19.16
C VAL A 8 16.06 -42.83 -19.46
N PRO A 9 17.14 -42.13 -19.85
CA PRO A 9 18.40 -42.80 -20.05
C PRO A 9 19.09 -42.96 -18.70
N PHE A 10 19.62 -44.16 -18.48
CA PHE A 10 20.69 -44.47 -17.55
C PHE A 10 21.95 -43.65 -17.87
N SER A 11 21.91 -42.34 -17.66
CA SER A 11 23.10 -41.49 -17.69
C SER A 11 23.90 -41.73 -16.41
N ARG A 12 25.04 -42.41 -16.52
CA ARG A 12 26.08 -42.48 -15.48
C ARG A 12 26.81 -41.15 -15.24
N ARG A 13 26.34 -40.04 -15.82
CA ARG A 13 26.77 -38.68 -15.46
C ARG A 13 25.68 -38.05 -14.60
N SER A 14 26.01 -37.79 -13.33
CA SER A 14 25.25 -36.94 -12.43
C SER A 14 25.10 -35.55 -13.05
N SER A 15 23.93 -35.30 -13.66
CA SER A 15 23.53 -33.95 -14.01
C SER A 15 23.34 -33.16 -12.72
N PHE A 16 24.31 -32.28 -12.40
CA PHE A 16 24.24 -31.35 -11.27
C PHE A 16 23.11 -30.30 -11.39
N ARG A 17 22.29 -30.35 -12.46
CA ARG A 17 21.17 -29.42 -12.68
C ARG A 17 19.85 -29.89 -12.07
N THR A 18 19.74 -31.14 -11.63
CA THR A 18 18.49 -31.69 -11.05
C THR A 18 18.69 -32.00 -9.58
N SER A 19 18.00 -31.27 -8.69
CA SER A 19 18.05 -31.50 -7.24
C SER A 19 17.54 -32.90 -6.88
N SER A 20 18.27 -33.59 -6.00
CA SER A 20 17.90 -34.92 -5.52
C SER A 20 16.60 -34.88 -4.70
N ARG A 21 15.95 -36.04 -4.53
CA ARG A 21 14.76 -36.15 -3.68
C ARG A 21 15.02 -35.67 -2.25
N ASP A 22 16.22 -35.93 -1.72
CA ASP A 22 16.62 -35.54 -0.37
C ASP A 22 16.81 -34.03 -0.25
N VAL A 23 17.43 -33.39 -1.26
CA VAL A 23 17.55 -31.92 -1.30
C VAL A 23 16.17 -31.26 -1.36
N LYS A 24 15.24 -31.82 -2.15
CA LYS A 24 13.85 -31.34 -2.22
C LYS A 24 13.08 -31.57 -0.91
N PHE A 25 13.29 -32.69 -0.24
CA PHE A 25 12.68 -32.96 1.07
C PHE A 25 13.22 -32.00 2.13
N PHE A 26 14.54 -31.80 2.16
CA PHE A 26 15.19 -30.86 3.04
C PHE A 26 14.67 -29.43 2.82
N SER A 27 14.66 -28.94 1.58
CA SER A 27 14.26 -27.58 1.24
C SER A 27 12.76 -27.33 1.41
N LYS A 28 11.90 -28.28 1.06
CA LYS A 28 10.44 -28.09 1.06
C LYS A 28 9.72 -28.55 2.32
N VAL A 29 10.35 -29.38 3.14
CA VAL A 29 9.73 -29.95 4.35
C VAL A 29 10.50 -29.54 5.59
N VAL A 30 11.80 -29.83 5.65
CA VAL A 30 12.60 -29.61 6.87
C VAL A 30 12.78 -28.13 7.15
N LEU A 31 13.21 -27.33 6.18
CA LEU A 31 13.45 -25.90 6.38
C LEU A 31 12.17 -25.13 6.75
N PRO A 32 11.01 -25.32 6.08
CA PRO A 32 9.76 -24.67 6.48
C PRO A 32 9.25 -25.12 7.85
N LEU A 33 9.50 -26.38 8.24
CA LEU A 33 9.15 -26.86 9.57
C LEU A 33 10.02 -26.19 10.64
N MET A 34 11.33 -26.09 10.41
CA MET A 34 12.25 -25.37 11.29
C MET A 34 11.86 -23.90 11.41
N GLU A 35 11.61 -23.24 10.28
CA GLU A 35 11.16 -21.84 10.22
C GLU A 35 9.93 -21.63 11.11
N LYS A 36 8.88 -22.44 10.95
CA LYS A 36 7.67 -22.33 11.78
C LYS A 36 7.91 -22.61 13.26
N CYS A 37 8.77 -23.58 13.58
CA CYS A 37 9.11 -23.93 14.96
C CYS A 37 9.78 -22.74 15.68
N PHE A 38 10.83 -22.18 15.08
CA PHE A 38 11.58 -21.07 15.69
C PHE A 38 10.81 -19.74 15.66
N VAL A 39 9.92 -19.52 14.70
CA VAL A 39 8.98 -18.38 14.75
C VAL A 39 8.06 -18.49 15.96
N ALA A 40 7.48 -19.67 16.21
CA ALA A 40 6.54 -19.88 17.31
C ALA A 40 7.21 -19.83 18.70
N HIS A 41 8.46 -20.28 18.80
CA HIS A 41 9.17 -20.43 20.07
C HIS A 41 10.35 -19.45 20.25
N ARG A 42 10.42 -18.35 19.48
CA ARG A 42 11.52 -17.38 19.55
C ARG A 42 11.82 -16.90 20.97
N ALA A 43 10.78 -16.52 21.72
CA ALA A 43 10.93 -16.01 23.08
C ALA A 43 11.59 -17.03 24.04
N PHE A 44 11.25 -18.32 23.90
CA PHE A 44 11.82 -19.40 24.71
C PHE A 44 13.36 -19.47 24.61
N PHE A 45 13.91 -19.22 23.40
CA PHE A 45 15.35 -19.23 23.18
C PHE A 45 16.07 -17.95 23.62
N LEU A 46 15.36 -16.82 23.69
CA LEU A 46 15.95 -15.52 24.09
C LEU A 46 15.88 -15.27 25.59
N MET A 47 14.93 -15.88 26.30
CA MET A 47 14.80 -15.70 27.75
C MET A 47 16.02 -16.27 28.48
N SER A 48 16.46 -15.55 29.52
CA SER A 48 17.49 -16.00 30.44
C SER A 48 16.85 -16.55 31.72
N PRO A 49 17.38 -17.64 32.30
CA PRO A 49 16.87 -18.19 33.55
C PRO A 49 17.04 -17.18 34.70
N THR A 50 16.02 -17.01 35.52
CA THR A 50 16.08 -16.17 36.72
C THR A 50 16.38 -17.03 37.94
N ALA A 51 16.88 -16.41 39.02
CA ALA A 51 17.23 -17.12 40.26
C ALA A 51 16.05 -17.91 40.88
N THR A 52 14.81 -17.57 40.53
CA THR A 52 13.57 -18.15 41.07
C THR A 52 12.80 -19.01 40.09
N SER A 53 13.13 -19.04 38.80
CA SER A 53 12.49 -19.91 37.81
C SER A 53 13.41 -20.23 36.63
N THR A 54 13.68 -21.52 36.45
CA THR A 54 14.33 -22.09 35.26
C THR A 54 13.33 -22.69 34.27
N VAL A 55 12.05 -22.80 34.67
CA VAL A 55 10.99 -23.42 33.87
C VAL A 55 10.56 -22.46 32.76
N GLY A 56 10.58 -22.94 31.50
CA GLY A 56 10.17 -22.16 30.33
C GLY A 56 11.30 -21.38 29.64
N THR A 57 12.57 -21.73 29.89
CA THR A 57 13.73 -21.14 29.19
C THR A 57 14.60 -22.21 28.54
N ALA A 58 15.20 -21.90 27.38
CA ALA A 58 16.11 -22.81 26.70
C ALA A 58 17.43 -22.98 27.47
N THR A 59 17.94 -24.21 27.51
CA THR A 59 19.27 -24.52 28.06
C THR A 59 20.37 -23.89 27.21
N ILE A 60 21.56 -23.68 27.79
CA ILE A 60 22.74 -23.16 27.07
C ILE A 60 23.07 -24.04 25.86
N ARG A 61 22.97 -25.37 26.01
CA ARG A 61 23.21 -26.32 24.92
C ARG A 61 22.20 -26.18 23.79
N GLU A 62 20.92 -25.95 24.10
CA GLU A 62 19.90 -25.67 23.09
C GLU A 62 20.20 -24.35 22.35
N LYS A 63 20.57 -23.29 23.08
CA LYS A 63 20.96 -22.01 22.48
C LYS A 63 22.19 -22.16 21.56
N GLU A 64 23.19 -22.91 21.98
CA GLU A 64 24.37 -23.23 21.15
C GLU A 64 23.96 -24.02 19.89
N MET A 65 23.06 -25.01 20.01
CA MET A 65 22.57 -25.78 18.86
C MET A 65 21.87 -24.89 17.82
N VAL A 66 21.07 -23.90 18.25
CA VAL A 66 20.43 -22.94 17.33
C VAL A 66 21.48 -22.14 16.56
N ALA A 67 22.48 -21.60 17.26
CA ALA A 67 23.57 -20.86 16.64
C ALA A 67 24.44 -21.74 15.72
N SER A 68 24.66 -23.00 16.10
CA SER A 68 25.36 -23.99 15.28
C SER A 68 24.59 -24.31 14.00
N LEU A 69 23.27 -24.48 14.09
CA LEU A 69 22.39 -24.68 12.93
C LEU A 69 22.46 -23.48 11.98
N PHE A 70 22.44 -22.25 12.51
CA PHE A 70 22.63 -21.03 11.73
C PHE A 70 23.96 -21.05 10.96
N CYS A 71 25.09 -21.28 11.64
CA CYS A 71 26.42 -21.28 11.02
C CYS A 71 26.55 -22.40 9.97
N LYS A 72 26.05 -23.60 10.26
CA LYS A 72 26.11 -24.76 9.36
C LYS A 72 25.24 -24.58 8.13
N LEU A 73 24.01 -24.08 8.28
CA LEU A 73 23.13 -23.81 7.15
C LEU A 73 23.69 -22.66 6.28
N GLY A 74 24.26 -21.63 6.91
CA GLY A 74 24.94 -20.53 6.21
C GLY A 74 26.14 -21.04 5.41
N GLY A 75 26.99 -21.88 6.01
CA GLY A 75 28.12 -22.53 5.33
C GLY A 75 27.69 -23.45 4.18
N LEU A 76 26.61 -24.21 4.36
CA LEU A 76 26.04 -25.07 3.31
C LEU A 76 25.54 -24.25 2.12
N LEU A 77 24.78 -23.17 2.38
CA LEU A 77 24.31 -22.28 1.33
C LEU A 77 25.47 -21.60 0.61
N ARG A 78 26.49 -21.15 1.34
CA ARG A 78 27.71 -20.59 0.76
C ARG A 78 28.41 -21.56 -0.19
N ALA A 79 28.57 -22.82 0.22
CA ALA A 79 29.28 -23.82 -0.56
C ALA A 79 28.48 -24.38 -1.74
N LYS A 80 27.14 -24.41 -1.65
CA LYS A 80 26.26 -25.11 -2.59
C LYS A 80 25.13 -24.25 -3.13
N PHE A 81 25.27 -22.92 -3.16
CA PHE A 81 24.22 -21.99 -3.60
C PHE A 81 23.58 -22.37 -4.95
N SER A 82 24.38 -22.79 -5.93
CA SER A 82 23.90 -23.19 -7.26
C SER A 82 22.98 -24.42 -7.24
N VAL A 83 23.07 -25.27 -6.23
CA VAL A 83 22.25 -26.48 -6.07
C VAL A 83 20.86 -26.15 -5.52
N PHE A 84 20.74 -25.12 -4.69
CA PHE A 84 19.45 -24.68 -4.14
C PHE A 84 18.57 -24.00 -5.20
N GLY A 85 19.19 -23.32 -6.18
CA GLY A 85 18.47 -22.67 -7.28
C GLY A 85 17.34 -21.75 -6.77
N ASN A 86 16.13 -21.91 -7.33
CA ASN A 86 14.96 -21.11 -6.95
C ASN A 86 14.46 -21.37 -5.51
N GLU A 87 14.90 -22.44 -4.86
CA GLU A 87 14.52 -22.80 -3.48
C GLU A 87 15.41 -22.12 -2.43
N ALA A 88 16.42 -21.34 -2.85
CA ALA A 88 17.31 -20.62 -1.95
C ALA A 88 16.55 -19.66 -1.00
N LYS A 89 15.46 -19.03 -1.47
CA LYS A 89 14.64 -18.10 -0.66
C LYS A 89 14.12 -18.75 0.63
N ILE A 90 13.71 -20.02 0.59
CA ILE A 90 13.23 -20.75 1.78
C ILE A 90 14.37 -20.91 2.80
N SER A 91 15.58 -21.21 2.30
CA SER A 91 16.75 -21.38 3.15
C SER A 91 17.21 -20.07 3.80
N VAL A 92 17.12 -18.96 3.05
CA VAL A 92 17.39 -17.61 3.54
C VAL A 92 16.37 -17.22 4.62
N ASN A 93 15.07 -17.44 4.41
CA ASN A 93 14.05 -17.19 5.43
C ASN A 93 14.33 -17.99 6.71
N CYS A 94 14.70 -19.27 6.57
CA CYS A 94 15.06 -20.12 7.70
C CYS A 94 16.28 -19.56 8.46
N LEU A 95 17.32 -19.12 7.76
CA LEU A 95 18.48 -18.46 8.38
C LEU A 95 18.10 -17.17 9.14
N GLN A 96 17.23 -16.34 8.56
CA GLN A 96 16.74 -15.11 9.21
C GLN A 96 15.95 -15.41 10.49
N VAL A 97 15.18 -16.51 10.52
CA VAL A 97 14.46 -16.92 11.73
C VAL A 97 15.42 -17.51 12.77
N LEU A 98 16.37 -18.35 12.36
CA LEU A 98 17.36 -18.96 13.27
C LEU A 98 18.21 -17.90 13.97
N ILE A 99 18.70 -16.89 13.25
CA ILE A 99 19.48 -15.82 13.88
C ILE A 99 18.61 -15.00 14.85
N LYS A 100 17.35 -14.75 14.51
CA LYS A 100 16.39 -14.07 15.40
C LYS A 100 16.06 -14.85 16.67
N ALA A 101 16.31 -16.16 16.69
CA ALA A 101 16.17 -17.02 17.87
C ALA A 101 17.49 -17.24 18.63
N THR A 102 18.61 -16.64 18.17
CA THR A 102 19.93 -16.84 18.77
C THR A 102 20.16 -15.84 19.92
N ASP A 103 20.41 -16.34 21.13
CA ASP A 103 20.83 -15.52 22.27
C ASP A 103 22.36 -15.39 22.30
N ALA A 104 22.87 -14.34 21.66
CA ALA A 104 24.30 -14.13 21.51
C ALA A 104 24.99 -13.86 22.85
N ARG A 105 24.34 -13.17 23.80
CA ARG A 105 24.91 -12.91 25.13
C ARG A 105 25.20 -14.20 25.88
N SER A 106 24.22 -15.11 25.93
CA SER A 106 24.42 -16.41 26.58
C SER A 106 25.51 -17.24 25.90
N ILE A 107 25.58 -17.21 24.57
CA ILE A 107 26.57 -17.98 23.80
C ILE A 107 27.98 -17.42 24.02
N VAL A 108 28.17 -16.10 23.96
CA VAL A 108 29.48 -15.48 24.19
C VAL A 108 29.99 -15.78 25.59
N LYS A 109 29.11 -15.69 26.60
CA LYS A 109 29.48 -15.94 27.99
C LYS A 109 29.82 -17.41 28.28
N ASN A 110 29.06 -18.35 27.73
CA ASN A 110 29.15 -19.77 28.14
C ASN A 110 29.82 -20.69 27.10
N CYS A 111 29.92 -20.26 25.84
CA CYS A 111 30.46 -21.05 24.72
C CYS A 111 31.53 -20.25 23.92
N PRO A 112 32.59 -19.71 24.56
CA PRO A 112 33.56 -18.84 23.89
C PRO A 112 34.31 -19.52 22.73
N ASP A 113 34.58 -20.82 22.83
CA ASP A 113 35.24 -21.58 21.75
C ASP A 113 34.36 -21.71 20.51
N PHE A 114 33.04 -21.84 20.69
CA PHE A 114 32.09 -21.82 19.57
C PHE A 114 32.13 -20.46 18.86
N VAL A 115 32.23 -19.36 19.61
CA VAL A 115 32.33 -18.02 19.02
C VAL A 115 33.62 -17.85 18.23
N LYS A 116 34.77 -18.23 18.82
CA LYS A 116 36.10 -18.17 18.18
C LYS A 116 36.24 -19.06 16.95
N THR A 117 35.46 -20.14 16.85
CA THR A 117 35.50 -21.06 15.72
C THR A 117 34.39 -20.77 14.71
N SER A 118 33.14 -21.03 15.07
CA SER A 118 32.01 -21.06 14.13
C SER A 118 31.51 -19.67 13.77
N MET A 119 31.27 -18.80 14.76
CA MET A 119 30.80 -17.43 14.49
C MET A 119 31.87 -16.59 13.80
N LEU A 120 33.11 -16.62 14.29
CA LEU A 120 34.22 -15.92 13.64
C LEU A 120 34.43 -16.39 12.20
N THR A 121 34.35 -17.71 11.94
CA THR A 121 34.42 -18.24 10.57
C THR A 121 33.27 -17.74 9.70
N TYR A 122 32.05 -17.62 10.23
CA TYR A 122 30.92 -17.06 9.50
C TYR A 122 31.17 -15.61 9.09
N PHE A 123 31.59 -14.75 10.02
CA PHE A 123 31.90 -13.34 9.74
C PHE A 123 33.08 -13.18 8.77
N ASN A 124 34.15 -13.96 8.94
CA ASN A 124 35.29 -13.93 8.02
C ASN A 124 34.90 -14.38 6.60
N ASN A 125 34.05 -15.39 6.48
CA ASN A 125 33.53 -15.81 5.18
C ASN A 125 32.67 -14.72 4.52
N ALA A 126 31.78 -14.07 5.29
CA ALA A 126 30.97 -12.96 4.81
C ALA A 126 31.83 -11.79 4.32
N ALA A 127 32.82 -11.39 5.13
CA ALA A 127 33.78 -10.34 4.79
C ALA A 127 34.57 -10.67 3.51
N ALA A 128 35.12 -11.89 3.41
CA ALA A 128 35.89 -12.32 2.26
C ALA A 128 35.05 -12.41 0.98
N ASP A 129 33.81 -12.88 1.08
CA ASP A 129 32.89 -12.99 -0.06
C ASP A 129 32.52 -11.59 -0.60
N LEU A 130 32.18 -10.64 0.28
CA LEU A 130 31.89 -9.25 -0.10
C LEU A 130 33.10 -8.55 -0.74
N ALA A 131 34.27 -8.64 -0.10
CA ALA A 131 35.49 -8.02 -0.61
C ALA A 131 35.91 -8.62 -1.97
N GLN A 132 35.74 -9.93 -2.15
CA GLN A 132 35.98 -10.58 -3.43
C GLN A 132 34.96 -10.14 -4.50
N THR A 133 33.70 -9.91 -4.14
CA THR A 133 32.70 -9.37 -5.07
C THR A 133 33.08 -7.95 -5.53
N VAL A 134 33.52 -7.07 -4.62
CA VAL A 134 34.04 -5.73 -4.98
C VAL A 134 35.23 -5.85 -5.93
N THR A 135 36.20 -6.71 -5.61
CA THR A 135 37.36 -6.96 -6.46
C THR A 135 36.96 -7.47 -7.84
N ASN A 136 35.99 -8.39 -7.92
CA ASN A 136 35.47 -8.92 -9.18
C ASN A 136 34.75 -7.85 -10.02
N LEU A 137 34.06 -6.91 -9.37
CA LEU A 137 33.41 -5.77 -10.03
C LEU A 137 34.45 -4.84 -10.64
N GLN A 138 35.44 -4.41 -9.85
CA GLN A 138 36.54 -3.54 -10.26
C GLN A 138 37.37 -4.16 -11.40
N GLN A 139 37.67 -5.46 -11.34
CA GLN A 139 38.45 -6.17 -12.34
C GLN A 139 37.64 -6.67 -13.55
N GLY A 140 36.34 -6.40 -13.63
CA GLY A 140 35.55 -6.78 -14.80
C GLY A 140 35.23 -8.28 -14.94
N ARG A 141 35.38 -9.11 -13.89
CA ARG A 141 35.29 -10.59 -13.96
C ARG A 141 33.85 -11.12 -14.09
N SER A 142 33.27 -10.99 -15.28
CA SER A 142 31.84 -11.28 -15.54
C SER A 142 31.39 -12.72 -15.23
N SER A 143 32.25 -13.74 -15.39
CA SER A 143 31.94 -15.14 -15.07
C SER A 143 31.71 -15.38 -13.57
N HIS A 144 32.45 -14.66 -12.72
CA HIS A 144 32.32 -14.76 -11.27
C HIS A 144 31.08 -14.01 -10.80
N LEU A 145 30.82 -12.83 -11.37
CA LEU A 145 29.65 -12.01 -11.04
C LEU A 145 28.33 -12.69 -11.40
N ARG A 146 28.27 -13.38 -12.56
CA ARG A 146 27.10 -14.17 -13.00
C ARG A 146 26.93 -15.49 -12.23
N GLY A 147 27.90 -15.89 -11.40
CA GLY A 147 27.86 -17.16 -10.68
C GLY A 147 28.05 -18.39 -11.56
N THR A 148 28.73 -18.25 -12.70
CA THR A 148 29.08 -19.39 -13.57
C THR A 148 30.43 -20.01 -13.21
N ALA A 149 31.20 -19.37 -12.33
CA ALA A 149 32.41 -19.94 -11.73
C ALA A 149 32.07 -21.04 -10.71
N MET A 150 33.01 -21.97 -10.45
CA MET A 150 32.80 -23.04 -9.47
C MET A 150 32.54 -22.51 -8.05
N LYS A 151 33.18 -21.38 -7.69
CA LYS A 151 32.92 -20.67 -6.44
C LYS A 151 31.87 -19.58 -6.67
N THR A 152 30.63 -19.84 -6.28
CA THR A 152 29.50 -18.92 -6.44
C THR A 152 29.33 -17.93 -5.29
N SER A 153 30.09 -18.08 -4.19
CA SER A 153 29.98 -17.21 -3.00
C SER A 153 30.40 -15.76 -3.22
N SER A 154 31.07 -15.44 -4.35
CA SER A 154 31.44 -14.07 -4.72
C SER A 154 30.60 -13.51 -5.89
N SER A 155 29.52 -14.21 -6.26
CA SER A 155 28.57 -13.75 -7.28
C SER A 155 27.61 -12.70 -6.73
N LEU A 156 27.11 -11.81 -7.60
CA LEU A 156 26.13 -10.80 -7.20
C LEU A 156 24.86 -11.44 -6.65
N ASN A 157 24.38 -12.51 -7.29
CA ASN A 157 23.20 -13.25 -6.85
C ASN A 157 23.35 -13.82 -5.43
N TYR A 158 24.50 -14.39 -5.09
CA TYR A 158 24.71 -14.89 -3.73
C TYR A 158 24.75 -13.75 -2.71
N VAL A 159 25.51 -12.69 -3.00
CA VAL A 159 25.62 -11.54 -2.11
C VAL A 159 24.25 -10.88 -1.88
N GLN A 160 23.49 -10.63 -2.94
CA GLN A 160 22.24 -9.87 -2.90
C GLN A 160 21.05 -10.71 -2.37
N PHE A 161 20.94 -11.98 -2.75
CA PHE A 161 19.79 -12.81 -2.35
C PHE A 161 20.02 -13.64 -1.08
N VAL A 162 21.28 -13.88 -0.67
CA VAL A 162 21.59 -14.71 0.51
C VAL A 162 22.30 -13.92 1.57
N LEU A 163 23.48 -13.39 1.27
CA LEU A 163 24.33 -12.81 2.31
C LEU A 163 23.73 -11.53 2.89
N LEU A 164 23.26 -10.62 2.02
CA LEU A 164 22.73 -9.33 2.40
C LEU A 164 21.47 -9.43 3.29
N PRO A 165 20.40 -10.18 2.93
CA PRO A 165 19.23 -10.31 3.79
C PRO A 165 19.50 -11.02 5.12
N VAL A 166 20.48 -11.94 5.16
CA VAL A 166 20.87 -12.64 6.39
C VAL A 166 21.70 -11.73 7.29
N LEU A 167 22.63 -10.95 6.75
CA LEU A 167 23.39 -9.94 7.51
C LEU A 167 22.48 -8.84 8.05
N THR A 168 21.52 -8.34 7.26
CA THR A 168 20.52 -7.37 7.76
C THR A 168 19.75 -7.95 8.94
N ALA A 169 19.23 -9.18 8.83
CA ALA A 169 18.50 -9.83 9.92
C ALA A 169 19.38 -10.10 11.16
N LEU A 170 20.66 -10.42 10.95
CA LEU A 170 21.64 -10.60 12.03
C LEU A 170 21.85 -9.28 12.78
N PHE A 171 22.20 -8.21 12.09
CA PHE A 171 22.47 -6.91 12.73
C PHE A 171 21.20 -6.33 13.36
N ASP A 172 20.04 -6.46 12.74
CA ASP A 172 18.78 -6.03 13.34
C ASP A 172 18.47 -6.79 14.63
N HIS A 173 18.73 -8.10 14.67
CA HIS A 173 18.53 -8.91 15.86
C HIS A 173 19.53 -8.54 16.96
N LEU A 174 20.80 -8.33 16.62
CA LEU A 174 21.80 -7.87 17.58
C LEU A 174 21.45 -6.49 18.14
N ALA A 175 21.00 -5.56 17.29
CA ALA A 175 20.58 -4.24 17.69
C ALA A 175 19.39 -4.31 18.66
N ALA A 176 18.33 -5.04 18.29
CA ALA A 176 17.08 -5.12 19.06
C ALA A 176 17.22 -5.80 20.44
N ASN A 177 18.30 -6.54 20.68
CA ASN A 177 18.57 -7.21 21.95
C ASN A 177 19.87 -6.71 22.61
N GLU A 178 20.49 -5.65 22.08
CA GLU A 178 21.77 -5.09 22.55
C GLU A 178 22.94 -6.08 22.60
N PHE A 179 22.94 -7.09 21.73
CA PHE A 179 23.99 -8.11 21.69
C PHE A 179 25.26 -7.66 20.95
N GLY A 180 25.25 -6.44 20.38
CA GLY A 180 26.41 -5.87 19.68
C GLY A 180 27.66 -5.81 20.55
N TYR A 181 27.52 -5.35 21.80
CA TYR A 181 28.60 -5.28 22.79
C TYR A 181 29.09 -6.64 23.27
N ASP A 182 28.30 -7.70 23.07
CA ASP A 182 28.69 -9.05 23.43
C ASP A 182 29.46 -9.73 22.27
N LEU A 183 28.91 -9.69 21.04
CA LEU A 183 29.39 -10.52 19.93
C LEU A 183 30.37 -9.83 18.98
N LEU A 184 30.25 -8.51 18.76
CA LEU A 184 30.98 -7.81 17.67
C LEU A 184 32.34 -7.25 18.11
N LEU A 185 33.00 -7.93 19.05
CA LEU A 185 34.28 -7.54 19.65
C LEU A 185 35.45 -8.37 19.11
N CYS A 186 36.68 -7.98 19.49
CA CYS A 186 37.92 -8.72 19.23
C CYS A 186 38.10 -9.07 17.73
N ASP A 187 38.42 -10.32 17.39
CA ASP A 187 38.72 -10.74 16.01
C ASP A 187 37.51 -10.60 15.06
N ILE A 188 36.28 -10.67 15.59
CA ILE A 188 35.06 -10.45 14.79
C ILE A 188 34.98 -8.99 14.33
N GLN A 189 35.49 -8.05 15.13
CA GLN A 189 35.50 -6.62 14.81
C GLN A 189 36.24 -6.32 13.49
N VAL A 190 37.38 -6.99 13.25
CA VAL A 190 38.14 -6.83 11.99
C VAL A 190 37.30 -7.27 10.78
N ALA A 191 36.55 -8.37 10.92
CA ALA A 191 35.63 -8.83 9.88
C ALA A 191 34.47 -7.84 9.67
N CYS A 192 33.95 -7.24 10.74
CA CYS A 192 32.92 -6.21 10.69
C CYS A 192 33.37 -4.98 9.90
N TYR A 193 34.58 -4.46 10.10
CA TYR A 193 35.10 -3.34 9.30
C TYR A 193 35.26 -3.70 7.81
N LYS A 194 35.70 -4.92 7.50
CA LYS A 194 35.76 -5.39 6.10
C LYS A 194 34.37 -5.49 5.45
N ILE A 195 33.38 -5.96 6.21
CA ILE A 195 31.97 -6.00 5.78
C ILE A 195 31.47 -4.57 5.54
N LEU A 196 31.68 -3.66 6.50
CA LEU A 196 31.31 -2.24 6.42
C LEU A 196 31.85 -1.60 5.14
N ASN A 197 33.17 -1.67 4.91
CA ASN A 197 33.81 -1.04 3.75
C ASN A 197 33.31 -1.63 2.43
N SER A 198 33.12 -2.95 2.38
CA SER A 198 32.62 -3.61 1.18
C SER A 198 31.17 -3.23 0.88
N LEU A 199 30.30 -3.22 1.88
CA LEU A 199 28.89 -2.80 1.73
C LEU A 199 28.79 -1.32 1.35
N TYR A 200 29.57 -0.46 1.99
CA TYR A 200 29.62 0.97 1.68
C TYR A 200 30.07 1.20 0.23
N THR A 201 31.14 0.52 -0.20
CA THR A 201 31.65 0.60 -1.58
C THR A 201 30.61 0.11 -2.58
N LEU A 202 29.96 -1.03 -2.33
CA LEU A 202 28.90 -1.58 -3.20
C LEU A 202 27.69 -0.66 -3.31
N GLY A 203 27.35 0.05 -2.24
CA GLY A 203 26.19 0.95 -2.19
C GLY A 203 26.43 2.34 -2.80
N THR A 204 27.65 2.87 -2.68
CA THR A 204 27.97 4.27 -3.02
C THR A 204 28.72 4.45 -4.34
N ASN A 205 29.61 3.53 -4.71
CA ASN A 205 30.44 3.70 -5.89
C ASN A 205 29.65 3.40 -7.18
N MET A 206 29.25 4.48 -7.87
CA MET A 206 28.46 4.39 -9.10
C MET A 206 29.26 3.86 -10.30
N GLU A 207 30.59 3.89 -10.27
CA GLU A 207 31.44 3.47 -11.40
C GLU A 207 31.71 1.95 -11.42
N LEU A 208 31.37 1.22 -10.35
CA LEU A 208 31.62 -0.23 -10.22
C LEU A 208 31.06 -1.07 -11.36
N HIS A 209 30.00 -0.61 -12.03
CA HIS A 209 29.41 -1.35 -13.14
C HIS A 209 30.28 -1.33 -14.40
N GLY A 210 31.23 -0.38 -14.55
CA GLY A 210 32.15 -0.31 -15.69
C GLY A 210 31.44 -0.38 -17.06
N GLY A 211 30.34 0.39 -17.21
CA GLY A 211 29.52 0.42 -18.43
C GLY A 211 28.61 -0.81 -18.69
N ARG A 212 28.64 -1.85 -17.86
CA ARG A 212 27.86 -3.09 -18.08
C ARG A 212 26.41 -2.95 -17.61
N THR A 213 25.46 -3.03 -18.55
CA THR A 213 24.01 -2.87 -18.30
C THR A 213 23.45 -3.83 -17.24
N PHE A 214 23.79 -5.12 -17.32
CA PHE A 214 23.35 -6.13 -16.34
C PHE A 214 23.81 -5.79 -14.92
N VAL A 215 25.10 -5.44 -14.75
CA VAL A 215 25.66 -5.13 -13.43
C VAL A 215 25.06 -3.84 -12.88
N LYS A 216 24.88 -2.83 -13.73
CA LYS A 216 24.22 -1.58 -13.38
C LYS A 216 22.80 -1.83 -12.85
N ALA A 217 21.99 -2.59 -13.59
CA ALA A 217 20.62 -2.91 -13.20
C ALA A 217 20.56 -3.67 -11.86
N GLU A 218 21.44 -4.66 -11.66
CA GLU A 218 21.47 -5.44 -10.40
C GLU A 218 21.94 -4.62 -9.19
N LEU A 219 22.95 -3.74 -9.36
CA LEU A 219 23.41 -2.85 -8.29
C LEU A 219 22.37 -1.78 -7.97
N GLU A 220 21.71 -1.19 -8.98
CA GLU A 220 20.65 -0.20 -8.79
C GLU A 220 19.44 -0.79 -8.08
N ARG A 221 18.99 -1.97 -8.51
CA ARG A 221 17.85 -2.67 -7.92
C ARG A 221 18.04 -3.00 -6.43
N HIS A 222 19.25 -3.38 -6.03
CA HIS A 222 19.55 -3.81 -4.67
C HIS A 222 20.20 -2.74 -3.80
N ARG A 223 20.39 -1.51 -4.31
CA ARG A 223 20.99 -0.41 -3.54
C ARG A 223 20.33 -0.14 -2.19
N PRO A 224 18.99 -0.05 -2.09
CA PRO A 224 18.32 0.13 -0.80
C PRO A 224 18.62 -1.00 0.19
N ALA A 225 18.83 -2.23 -0.29
CA ALA A 225 19.16 -3.36 0.59
C ALA A 225 20.56 -3.22 1.20
N TYR A 226 21.53 -2.64 0.48
CA TYR A 226 22.85 -2.30 1.05
C TYR A 226 22.72 -1.24 2.14
N GLY A 227 21.93 -0.19 1.92
CA GLY A 227 21.64 0.82 2.93
C GLY A 227 20.92 0.28 4.15
N ASN A 228 19.93 -0.59 3.97
CA ASN A 228 19.24 -1.25 5.08
C ASN A 228 20.19 -2.09 5.94
N CYS A 229 21.10 -2.84 5.29
CA CYS A 229 22.11 -3.61 6.01
C CYS A 229 23.10 -2.70 6.77
N LEU A 230 23.52 -1.58 6.16
CA LEU A 230 24.41 -0.60 6.79
C LEU A 230 23.73 0.14 7.95
N GLY A 231 22.45 0.49 7.83
CA GLY A 231 21.65 1.05 8.92
C GLY A 231 21.51 0.05 10.07
N ALA A 232 21.17 -1.21 9.77
CA ALA A 232 21.11 -2.26 10.79
C ALA A 232 22.46 -2.46 11.50
N PHE A 233 23.58 -2.44 10.74
CA PHE A 233 24.94 -2.49 11.28
C PHE A 233 25.24 -1.28 12.19
N ALA A 234 24.93 -0.07 11.74
CA ALA A 234 25.15 1.16 12.48
C ALA A 234 24.38 1.22 13.81
N ALA A 235 23.22 0.55 13.89
CA ALA A 235 22.42 0.46 15.11
C ALA A 235 22.94 -0.54 16.15
N THR A 236 23.99 -1.32 15.86
CA THR A 236 24.50 -2.35 16.79
C THR A 236 26.01 -2.38 16.96
N PHE A 237 26.78 -1.80 16.05
CA PHE A 237 28.24 -1.92 16.09
C PHE A 237 28.82 -1.11 17.26
N PRO A 238 29.59 -1.73 18.19
CA PRO A 238 30.02 -1.08 19.43
C PRO A 238 31.22 -0.12 19.26
N VAL A 239 31.52 0.32 18.03
CA VAL A 239 32.61 1.26 17.71
C VAL A 239 32.10 2.39 16.83
N ALA A 240 32.46 3.63 17.18
CA ALA A 240 32.05 4.85 16.51
C ALA A 240 32.81 5.01 15.19
N PHE A 241 32.48 4.16 14.22
CA PHE A 241 33.25 4.01 12.97
C PHE A 241 33.22 5.24 12.06
N LEU A 242 32.32 6.20 12.28
CA LEU A 242 32.31 7.49 11.57
C LEU A 242 33.12 8.58 12.30
N GLU A 243 33.62 8.28 13.50
CA GLU A 243 34.38 9.17 14.37
C GLU A 243 35.71 8.50 14.81
N PRO A 244 36.58 8.08 13.86
CA PRO A 244 37.78 7.29 14.18
C PRO A 244 38.74 7.96 15.16
N ALA A 245 38.74 9.30 15.23
CA ALA A 245 39.52 10.06 16.20
C ALA A 245 39.18 9.71 17.67
N HIS A 246 37.94 9.30 17.95
CA HIS A 246 37.46 8.99 19.30
C HIS A 246 37.58 7.51 19.67
N ASN A 247 37.86 6.62 18.71
CA ASN A 247 37.97 5.18 18.94
C ASN A 247 39.08 4.78 19.91
N LYS A 248 40.10 5.62 20.10
CA LYS A 248 41.14 5.42 21.13
C LYS A 248 40.58 5.47 22.56
N HIS A 249 39.51 6.21 22.78
CA HIS A 249 38.84 6.33 24.08
C HIS A 249 37.76 5.26 24.28
N ASN A 250 37.46 4.47 23.24
CA ASN A 250 36.44 3.42 23.30
C ASN A 250 37.05 2.10 23.83
N PRO A 251 36.64 1.61 25.02
CA PRO A 251 37.17 0.35 25.57
C PRO A 251 36.78 -0.90 24.77
N ASN A 252 35.76 -0.80 23.91
CA ASN A 252 35.30 -1.89 23.05
C ASN A 252 36.03 -1.93 21.70
N CYS A 253 36.82 -0.90 21.38
CA CYS A 253 37.63 -0.86 20.16
C CYS A 253 38.99 -1.52 20.37
N ILE A 254 39.50 -2.22 19.36
CA ILE A 254 40.88 -2.74 19.33
C ILE A 254 41.90 -1.64 19.66
N HIS A 255 41.68 -0.39 19.25
CA HIS A 255 42.57 0.74 19.55
C HIS A 255 42.57 1.12 21.04
N GLY A 256 41.44 1.02 21.74
CA GLY A 256 41.36 1.22 23.19
C GLY A 256 42.05 0.11 23.99
N LYS A 257 42.26 -1.06 23.37
CA LYS A 257 42.96 -2.22 23.93
C LYS A 257 44.20 -2.61 23.12
N ALA A 258 44.96 -1.62 22.64
CA ALA A 258 46.09 -1.85 21.74
C ALA A 258 47.16 -2.80 22.32
N GLN A 259 47.25 -2.97 23.64
CA GLN A 259 48.19 -3.91 24.26
C GLN A 259 47.76 -5.39 24.13
N GLU A 260 46.48 -5.68 23.87
CA GLU A 260 45.91 -7.03 23.82
C GLU A 260 45.85 -7.62 22.40
N HIS A 261 46.16 -6.82 21.36
CA HIS A 261 45.96 -7.19 19.96
C HIS A 261 47.25 -7.07 19.13
N SER A 262 47.38 -7.91 18.08
CA SER A 262 48.57 -7.92 17.22
C SER A 262 48.75 -6.61 16.45
N LEU A 263 50.01 -6.24 16.16
CA LEU A 263 50.35 -5.07 15.34
C LEU A 263 49.71 -5.14 13.94
N GLU A 264 49.56 -6.35 13.39
CA GLU A 264 48.88 -6.58 12.12
C GLU A 264 47.38 -6.23 12.18
N ALA A 265 46.68 -6.65 13.25
CA ALA A 265 45.28 -6.30 13.43
C ALA A 265 45.11 -4.79 13.57
N GLN A 266 45.99 -4.11 14.30
CA GLN A 266 45.97 -2.66 14.45
C GLN A 266 46.23 -1.91 13.13
N ALA A 267 47.20 -2.37 12.33
CA ALA A 267 47.51 -1.77 11.03
C ALA A 267 46.35 -1.96 10.03
N VAL A 268 45.74 -3.14 10.01
CA VAL A 268 44.56 -3.41 9.17
C VAL A 268 43.39 -2.53 9.59
N MET A 269 43.15 -2.36 10.89
CA MET A 269 42.08 -1.49 11.40
C MET A 269 42.30 -0.02 11.01
N ALA A 270 43.51 0.51 11.20
CA ALA A 270 43.82 1.89 10.81
C ALA A 270 43.62 2.13 9.29
N ALA A 271 44.02 1.18 8.45
CA ALA A 271 43.79 1.26 7.01
C ALA A 271 42.29 1.22 6.66
N LEU A 272 41.51 0.34 7.32
CA LEU A 272 40.08 0.23 7.08
C LEU A 272 39.31 1.47 7.57
N GLU A 273 39.71 2.06 8.70
CA GLU A 273 39.14 3.32 9.21
C GLU A 273 39.37 4.48 8.25
N SER A 274 40.57 4.59 7.67
CA SER A 274 40.88 5.66 6.71
C SER A 274 40.09 5.60 5.40
N SER A 275 39.47 4.45 5.10
CA SER A 275 38.68 4.27 3.87
C SER A 275 37.20 4.63 4.01
N MET A 276 36.72 4.86 5.25
CA MET A 276 35.36 5.32 5.51
C MET A 276 35.34 6.84 5.65
N PRO A 277 34.34 7.54 5.09
CA PRO A 277 34.16 8.96 5.32
C PRO A 277 33.78 9.25 6.78
N THR A 278 34.08 10.46 7.24
CA THR A 278 33.70 10.90 8.59
C THR A 278 32.21 11.24 8.68
N LEU A 279 31.70 11.36 9.91
CA LEU A 279 30.33 11.80 10.15
C LEU A 279 30.03 13.15 9.46
N ASP A 280 30.96 14.10 9.56
CA ASP A 280 30.85 15.42 8.96
C ASP A 280 30.83 15.36 7.43
N ASP A 281 31.66 14.51 6.81
CA ASP A 281 31.67 14.32 5.36
C ASP A 281 30.32 13.80 4.84
N LEU A 282 29.71 12.85 5.56
CA LEU A 282 28.43 12.25 5.18
C LEU A 282 27.26 13.19 5.43
N ALA A 283 27.23 13.85 6.59
CA ALA A 283 26.22 14.84 6.92
C ALA A 283 26.26 16.02 5.94
N GLY A 284 27.45 16.52 5.62
CA GLY A 284 27.66 17.58 4.64
C GLY A 284 27.26 17.17 3.21
N GLN A 285 27.46 15.91 2.81
CA GLN A 285 26.95 15.40 1.53
C GLN A 285 25.42 15.41 1.46
N VAL A 286 24.74 15.00 2.53
CA VAL A 286 23.27 15.04 2.62
C VAL A 286 22.78 16.49 2.57
N GLU A 287 23.38 17.38 3.36
CA GLU A 287 23.00 18.79 3.38
C GLU A 287 23.22 19.45 2.01
N LYS A 288 24.36 19.21 1.37
CA LYS A 288 24.63 19.69 0.02
C LYS A 288 23.59 19.18 -0.98
N PHE A 289 23.27 17.89 -0.96
CA PHE A 289 22.25 17.30 -1.83
C PHE A 289 20.88 17.96 -1.65
N VAL A 290 20.48 18.19 -0.40
CA VAL A 290 19.21 18.83 -0.08
C VAL A 290 19.23 20.31 -0.50
N THR A 291 20.27 21.06 -0.19
CA THR A 291 20.37 22.50 -0.52
C THR A 291 20.46 22.77 -2.01
N THR A 292 21.19 21.95 -2.79
CA THR A 292 21.33 22.12 -4.25
C THR A 292 20.19 21.52 -5.06
N ASN A 293 19.12 21.04 -4.44
CA ASN A 293 18.02 20.33 -5.12
C ASN A 293 18.50 19.15 -5.97
N GLY A 294 19.39 18.32 -5.41
CA GLY A 294 19.90 17.13 -6.09
C GLY A 294 18.77 16.18 -6.50
N LYS A 295 18.90 15.57 -7.68
CA LYS A 295 17.91 14.61 -8.18
C LYS A 295 18.27 13.20 -7.73
N TYR A 296 17.29 12.44 -7.23
CA TYR A 296 17.47 11.04 -6.82
C TYR A 296 18.10 10.17 -7.91
N LYS A 297 17.71 10.36 -9.18
CA LYS A 297 18.26 9.59 -10.31
C LYS A 297 19.77 9.79 -10.53
N GLU A 298 20.31 10.94 -10.12
CA GLU A 298 21.72 11.30 -10.30
C GLU A 298 22.58 10.81 -9.13
N GLN A 299 22.07 10.93 -7.89
CA GLN A 299 22.79 10.54 -6.67
C GLN A 299 21.92 9.65 -5.75
N PRO A 300 21.52 8.45 -6.20
CA PRO A 300 20.62 7.58 -5.43
C PRO A 300 21.26 7.05 -4.14
N HIS A 301 22.59 6.96 -4.08
CA HIS A 301 23.32 6.48 -2.90
C HIS A 301 23.17 7.38 -1.67
N ILE A 302 22.91 8.68 -1.85
CA ILE A 302 22.67 9.59 -0.72
C ILE A 302 21.40 9.19 0.02
N ILE A 303 20.34 8.88 -0.73
CA ILE A 303 19.04 8.50 -0.17
C ILE A 303 18.99 7.03 0.22
N ASP A 304 19.50 6.13 -0.62
CA ASP A 304 19.35 4.69 -0.43
C ASP A 304 20.39 4.08 0.50
N VAL A 305 21.50 4.78 0.79
CA VAL A 305 22.63 4.24 1.58
C VAL A 305 23.04 5.16 2.72
N ILE A 306 23.37 6.42 2.43
CA ILE A 306 23.91 7.35 3.44
C ILE A 306 22.82 7.71 4.47
N LEU A 307 21.63 8.11 4.01
CA LEU A 307 20.52 8.48 4.91
C LEU A 307 20.12 7.34 5.87
N PRO A 308 19.81 6.10 5.42
CA PRO A 308 19.51 4.99 6.31
C PRO A 308 20.61 4.72 7.34
N MET A 309 21.88 4.81 6.93
CA MET A 309 23.02 4.62 7.82
C MET A 309 23.10 5.71 8.90
N LEU A 310 22.98 6.99 8.52
CA LEU A 310 23.00 8.11 9.46
C LEU A 310 21.77 8.09 10.40
N CYS A 311 20.59 7.78 9.86
CA CYS A 311 19.36 7.68 10.64
C CYS A 311 19.42 6.60 11.74
N SER A 312 20.24 5.56 11.55
CA SER A 312 20.47 4.53 12.57
C SER A 312 21.72 4.79 13.43
N TYR A 313 22.77 5.40 12.89
CA TYR A 313 24.00 5.73 13.60
C TYR A 313 23.78 6.79 14.68
N LEU A 314 23.14 7.92 14.32
CA LEU A 314 23.02 9.06 15.23
C LEU A 314 22.24 8.73 16.50
N PRO A 315 21.05 8.08 16.46
CA PRO A 315 20.33 7.71 17.69
C PRO A 315 21.12 6.78 18.62
N PHE A 316 21.85 5.83 18.04
CA PHE A 316 22.63 4.85 18.78
C PHE A 316 23.77 5.52 19.54
N TRP A 317 24.54 6.39 18.88
CA TRP A 317 25.67 7.10 19.50
C TRP A 317 25.25 8.30 20.34
N TRP A 318 24.15 8.98 20.01
CA TRP A 318 23.59 10.04 20.85
C TRP A 318 23.33 9.56 22.28
N SER A 319 22.81 8.34 22.45
CA SER A 319 22.57 7.75 23.78
C SER A 319 23.82 7.62 24.66
N GLN A 320 25.01 7.66 24.04
CA GLN A 320 26.33 7.57 24.66
C GLN A 320 27.15 8.87 24.49
N GLY A 321 26.53 9.90 23.93
CA GLY A 321 27.16 11.18 23.63
C GLY A 321 27.16 12.15 24.81
N PRO A 322 27.74 13.35 24.62
CA PRO A 322 27.92 14.35 25.68
C PRO A 322 26.61 14.78 26.36
N ASP A 323 25.49 14.76 25.64
CA ASP A 323 24.17 15.14 26.17
C ASP A 323 23.65 14.17 27.24
N ASN A 324 24.11 12.91 27.23
CA ASN A 324 23.59 11.82 28.06
C ASN A 324 24.62 11.28 29.08
N VAL A 325 25.89 11.68 28.97
CA VAL A 325 26.99 11.18 29.80
C VAL A 325 27.58 12.32 30.65
N ASN A 326 27.87 12.05 31.93
CA ASN A 326 28.39 13.07 32.84
C ASN A 326 29.76 13.62 32.39
N PRO A 327 29.94 14.96 32.32
CA PRO A 327 31.14 15.61 31.76
C PRO A 327 32.42 15.44 32.59
N THR A 328 32.34 14.86 33.78
CA THR A 328 33.46 14.69 34.73
C THR A 328 34.52 13.68 34.26
N SER A 329 34.26 12.92 33.20
CA SER A 329 35.12 11.82 32.73
C SER A 329 36.15 12.22 31.65
N GLY A 330 36.09 13.46 31.13
CA GLY A 330 37.07 14.06 30.21
C GLY A 330 37.15 13.48 28.79
N ASN A 331 36.93 12.17 28.61
CA ASN A 331 37.06 11.48 27.33
C ASN A 331 35.71 10.87 26.90
N HIS A 332 35.08 11.46 25.89
CA HIS A 332 33.87 10.93 25.29
C HIS A 332 34.20 9.92 24.19
N VAL A 333 33.40 8.85 24.13
CA VAL A 333 33.50 7.78 23.11
C VAL A 333 32.97 8.27 21.75
N THR A 334 32.13 9.31 21.74
CA THR A 334 31.52 9.96 20.56
C THR A 334 31.20 11.41 20.91
N LEU A 335 31.11 12.29 19.89
CA LEU A 335 30.68 13.68 20.01
C LEU A 335 29.27 13.91 19.42
N VAL A 336 28.51 12.86 19.15
CA VAL A 336 27.14 12.98 18.65
C VAL A 336 26.24 13.67 19.70
N THR A 337 25.58 14.74 19.27
CA THR A 337 24.65 15.57 20.08
C THR A 337 23.26 15.62 19.46
N SER A 338 22.30 16.18 20.22
CA SER A 338 20.93 16.48 19.76
C SER A 338 20.89 17.40 18.53
N ASP A 339 21.91 18.24 18.33
CA ASP A 339 22.03 19.12 17.17
C ASP A 339 22.21 18.32 15.87
N HIS A 340 23.03 17.25 15.91
CA HIS A 340 23.23 16.38 14.75
C HIS A 340 21.92 15.68 14.35
N LEU A 341 21.15 15.20 15.34
CA LEU A 341 19.82 14.60 15.10
C LEU A 341 18.85 15.62 14.49
N THR A 342 18.81 16.83 15.06
CA THR A 342 17.91 17.90 14.62
C THR A 342 18.25 18.38 13.21
N ASN A 343 19.54 18.56 12.89
CA ASN A 343 20.01 18.98 11.57
C ASN A 343 19.73 17.91 10.50
N LEU A 344 19.97 16.63 10.81
CA LEU A 344 19.62 15.55 9.88
C LEU A 344 18.09 15.51 9.67
N LEU A 345 17.29 15.63 10.73
CA LEU A 345 15.83 15.65 10.62
C LEU A 345 15.34 16.85 9.78
N ARG A 346 15.94 18.03 9.94
CA ARG A 346 15.67 19.21 9.11
C ARG A 346 15.93 18.92 7.63
N ASN A 347 17.10 18.35 7.31
CA ASN A 347 17.46 17.97 5.95
C ASN A 347 16.50 16.94 5.36
N VAL A 348 16.12 15.94 6.15
CA VAL A 348 15.16 14.90 5.78
C VAL A 348 13.77 15.49 5.47
N ILE A 349 13.24 16.34 6.34
CA ILE A 349 11.91 16.95 6.14
C ILE A 349 11.95 17.90 4.93
N ASN A 350 13.04 18.66 4.74
CA ASN A 350 13.23 19.50 3.54
C ASN A 350 13.31 18.67 2.26
N LEU A 351 13.94 17.50 2.29
CA LEU A 351 13.94 16.57 1.17
C LEU A 351 12.53 16.09 0.85
N LEU A 352 11.77 15.65 1.85
CA LEU A 352 10.37 15.25 1.68
C LEU A 352 9.53 16.40 1.09
N ARG A 353 9.65 17.62 1.64
CA ARG A 353 8.97 18.82 1.14
C ARG A 353 9.22 19.06 -0.34
N LYS A 354 10.44 18.81 -0.83
CA LYS A 354 10.78 18.93 -2.24
C LYS A 354 10.22 17.80 -3.10
N THR A 355 10.09 16.58 -2.56
CA THR A 355 9.62 15.40 -3.32
C THR A 355 8.11 15.17 -3.28
N VAL A 356 7.38 15.71 -2.31
CA VAL A 356 5.90 15.64 -2.26
C VAL A 356 5.29 16.16 -3.57
N GLY A 357 4.39 15.36 -4.14
CA GLY A 357 3.75 15.59 -5.44
C GLY A 357 4.56 15.17 -6.66
N ILE A 358 5.79 14.64 -6.49
CA ILE A 358 6.66 14.23 -7.61
C ILE A 358 6.59 12.72 -7.82
N GLU A 359 6.37 12.28 -9.06
CA GLU A 359 6.37 10.87 -9.47
C GLU A 359 7.78 10.24 -9.51
N GLY A 360 7.84 8.91 -9.50
CA GLY A 360 9.10 8.18 -9.72
C GLY A 360 10.09 8.21 -8.55
N SER A 361 9.60 8.43 -7.32
CA SER A 361 10.40 8.39 -6.09
C SER A 361 10.01 7.19 -5.20
N PRO A 362 10.39 5.96 -5.58
CA PRO A 362 10.00 4.74 -4.84
C PRO A 362 10.59 4.68 -3.43
N TRP A 363 11.73 5.36 -3.19
CA TRP A 363 12.39 5.43 -1.90
C TRP A 363 11.48 5.98 -0.79
N MET A 364 10.51 6.84 -1.10
CA MET A 364 9.58 7.42 -0.13
C MET A 364 8.73 6.38 0.60
N ILE A 365 8.49 5.22 -0.01
CA ILE A 365 7.67 4.14 0.55
C ILE A 365 8.34 3.54 1.81
N THR A 366 9.65 3.32 1.76
CA THR A 366 10.41 2.66 2.85
C THR A 366 11.09 3.65 3.79
N PHE A 367 11.18 4.92 3.38
CA PHE A 367 11.99 5.93 4.05
C PHE A 367 11.53 6.26 5.47
N ALA A 368 10.23 6.29 5.73
CA ALA A 368 9.66 6.63 7.04
C ALA A 368 10.17 5.72 8.16
N ALA A 369 10.47 4.45 7.87
CA ALA A 369 11.01 3.49 8.83
C ALA A 369 12.41 3.88 9.34
N HIS A 370 13.21 4.56 8.51
CA HIS A 370 14.54 5.05 8.87
C HIS A 370 14.46 6.42 9.56
N ALA A 371 13.78 7.38 8.93
CA ALA A 371 13.67 8.75 9.44
C ALA A 371 12.94 8.83 10.80
N GLY A 372 12.03 7.89 11.08
CA GLY A 372 11.38 7.82 12.38
C GLY A 372 12.30 7.45 13.55
N GLN A 373 13.57 7.07 13.31
CA GLN A 373 14.52 6.72 14.37
C GLN A 373 15.24 7.94 14.96
N ILE A 374 15.34 9.04 14.20
CA ILE A 374 16.02 10.27 14.65
C ILE A 374 15.10 11.23 15.40
N VAL A 375 13.80 10.95 15.41
CA VAL A 375 12.78 11.71 16.16
C VAL A 375 12.77 11.23 17.62
N ILE A 376 13.77 11.65 18.40
CA ILE A 376 13.94 11.28 19.83
C ILE A 376 13.99 12.53 20.71
N ASN A 377 14.90 13.45 20.40
CA ASN A 377 15.11 14.69 21.14
C ASN A 377 15.26 15.85 20.15
N SER A 378 14.20 16.08 19.38
CA SER A 378 14.19 17.07 18.30
C SER A 378 13.83 18.46 18.82
N SER A 379 14.53 19.48 18.33
CA SER A 379 14.23 20.89 18.67
C SER A 379 12.84 21.33 18.20
N GLU A 380 12.21 22.21 18.99
CA GLU A 380 10.90 22.81 18.69
C GLU A 380 10.93 23.69 17.44
N GLU A 381 12.11 24.22 17.09
CA GLU A 381 12.31 25.10 15.92
C GLU A 381 11.89 24.45 14.61
N LEU A 382 11.92 23.11 14.53
CA LEU A 382 11.52 22.35 13.36
C LEU A 382 10.03 22.50 13.03
N LEU A 383 9.20 22.87 14.02
CA LEU A 383 7.76 23.04 13.85
C LEU A 383 7.47 24.15 12.84
N ARG A 384 8.11 25.31 13.00
CA ARG A 384 7.89 26.49 12.14
C ARG A 384 8.48 26.30 10.75
N ASP A 385 9.71 25.81 10.66
CA ASP A 385 10.34 25.37 9.42
C ASP A 385 11.26 24.19 9.74
N PRO A 386 11.12 23.03 9.07
CA PRO A 386 10.36 22.78 7.84
C PRO A 386 9.03 22.02 7.96
N LEU A 387 8.57 21.66 9.17
CA LEU A 387 7.44 20.73 9.36
C LEU A 387 6.08 21.32 8.98
N LEU A 388 5.77 22.54 9.42
CA LEU A 388 4.51 23.22 9.06
C LEU A 388 4.38 23.43 7.54
N PRO A 389 5.38 23.98 6.80
CA PRO A 389 5.30 24.11 5.34
C PRO A 389 5.12 22.79 4.59
N LEU A 390 5.69 21.69 5.09
CA LEU A 390 5.46 20.36 4.51
C LEU A 390 4.02 19.88 4.74
N THR A 391 3.48 20.08 5.94
CA THR A 391 2.10 19.72 6.29
C THR A 391 1.11 20.49 5.41
N GLU A 392 1.32 21.80 5.25
CA GLU A 392 0.52 22.67 4.38
C GLU A 392 0.55 22.20 2.91
N LYS A 393 1.72 21.82 2.40
CA LYS A 393 1.86 21.30 1.03
C LYS A 393 1.06 20.01 0.82
N ILE A 394 1.13 19.06 1.76
CA ILE A 394 0.34 17.80 1.67
C ILE A 394 -1.16 18.10 1.77
N TYR A 395 -1.54 19.04 2.63
CA TYR A 395 -2.92 19.53 2.73
C TYR A 395 -3.43 20.10 1.40
N HIS A 396 -2.67 20.99 0.76
CA HIS A 396 -3.07 21.57 -0.53
C HIS A 396 -3.16 20.51 -1.64
N ASN A 397 -2.23 19.55 -1.67
CA ASN A 397 -2.30 18.42 -2.59
C ASN A 397 -3.56 17.56 -2.35
N ALA A 398 -3.91 17.29 -1.09
CA ALA A 398 -5.11 16.54 -0.75
C ALA A 398 -6.38 17.26 -1.21
N ASP A 399 -6.42 18.59 -1.04
CA ASP A 399 -7.53 19.42 -1.47
C ASP A 399 -7.69 19.44 -3.01
N VAL A 400 -6.59 19.58 -3.74
CA VAL A 400 -6.59 19.55 -5.22
C VAL A 400 -7.08 18.20 -5.75
N VAL A 401 -6.59 17.09 -5.21
CA VAL A 401 -7.00 15.74 -5.64
C VAL A 401 -8.47 15.48 -5.30
N PHE A 402 -8.92 15.92 -4.12
CA PHE A 402 -10.31 15.80 -3.73
C PHE A 402 -11.25 16.68 -4.56
N HIS A 403 -10.85 17.90 -4.89
CA HIS A 403 -11.62 18.77 -5.78
C HIS A 403 -11.81 18.13 -7.17
N LYS A 404 -10.76 17.51 -7.72
CA LYS A 404 -10.87 16.74 -8.97
C LYS A 404 -11.85 15.57 -8.84
N GLU A 405 -11.83 14.83 -7.73
CA GLU A 405 -12.84 13.79 -7.44
C GLU A 405 -14.26 14.36 -7.48
N GLU A 406 -14.50 15.52 -6.84
CA GLU A 406 -15.81 16.15 -6.79
C GLU A 406 -16.29 16.65 -8.16
N CYS A 407 -15.41 17.29 -8.95
CA CYS A 407 -15.72 17.73 -10.32
C CYS A 407 -16.10 16.55 -11.23
N MET A 408 -15.41 15.42 -11.09
CA MET A 408 -15.66 14.23 -11.91
C MET A 408 -16.77 13.34 -11.35
N ARG A 409 -17.37 13.65 -10.20
CA ARG A 409 -18.29 12.74 -9.49
C ARG A 409 -19.53 12.35 -10.29
N SER A 410 -20.10 13.28 -11.05
CA SER A 410 -21.25 13.00 -11.93
C SER A 410 -20.83 12.24 -13.18
N TYR A 411 -19.63 12.57 -13.70
CA TYR A 411 -19.04 11.92 -14.86
C TYR A 411 -18.70 10.45 -14.56
N LEU A 412 -18.06 10.17 -13.41
CA LEU A 412 -17.72 8.83 -12.90
C LEU A 412 -18.92 7.89 -12.66
N LYS A 413 -20.16 8.42 -12.67
CA LYS A 413 -21.37 7.58 -12.63
C LYS A 413 -21.80 7.07 -14.00
N SER A 414 -21.33 7.68 -15.08
CA SER A 414 -21.54 7.19 -16.45
C SER A 414 -20.62 6.00 -16.72
N SER A 415 -21.08 4.99 -17.45
CA SER A 415 -20.33 3.75 -17.71
C SER A 415 -19.71 3.75 -19.11
N THR A 416 -19.04 4.84 -19.48
CA THR A 416 -18.34 4.99 -20.78
C THR A 416 -16.87 4.57 -20.67
N ASP A 417 -16.20 4.26 -21.79
CA ASP A 417 -14.76 3.90 -21.75
C ASP A 417 -13.87 5.06 -21.27
N ASP A 418 -14.22 6.30 -21.61
CA ASP A 418 -13.51 7.50 -21.16
C ASP A 418 -13.58 7.67 -19.62
N THR A 419 -14.67 7.20 -19.00
CA THR A 419 -14.79 7.19 -17.53
C THR A 419 -13.80 6.25 -16.85
N SER A 420 -13.43 5.13 -17.49
CA SER A 420 -12.45 4.17 -16.95
C SER A 420 -11.04 4.77 -16.94
N GLN A 421 -10.68 5.52 -17.99
CA GLN A 421 -9.38 6.22 -18.06
C GLN A 421 -9.29 7.33 -17.01
N ALA A 422 -10.35 8.13 -16.86
CA ALA A 422 -10.42 9.18 -15.84
C ALA A 422 -10.35 8.60 -14.41
N GLU A 423 -11.01 7.46 -14.16
CA GLU A 423 -10.91 6.75 -12.88
C GLU A 423 -9.48 6.27 -12.59
N GLY A 424 -8.78 5.75 -13.61
CA GLY A 424 -7.37 5.34 -13.50
C GLY A 424 -6.43 6.51 -13.14
N GLN A 425 -6.60 7.67 -13.78
CA GLN A 425 -5.81 8.87 -13.46
C GLN A 425 -6.07 9.35 -12.02
N LEU A 426 -7.33 9.38 -11.59
CA LEU A 426 -7.68 9.73 -10.22
C LEU A 426 -7.05 8.75 -9.21
N GLN A 427 -6.99 7.46 -9.56
CA GLN A 427 -6.36 6.43 -8.75
C GLN A 427 -4.85 6.69 -8.58
N GLU A 428 -4.15 7.05 -9.66
CA GLU A 428 -2.71 7.39 -9.62
C GLU A 428 -2.44 8.62 -8.75
N GLU A 429 -3.27 9.67 -8.86
CA GLU A 429 -3.14 10.87 -8.03
C GLU A 429 -3.36 10.58 -6.54
N PHE A 430 -4.37 9.78 -6.19
CA PHE A 430 -4.55 9.33 -4.81
C PHE A 430 -3.38 8.46 -4.32
N ASN A 431 -2.84 7.58 -5.17
CA ASN A 431 -1.69 6.75 -4.82
C ASN A 431 -0.47 7.61 -4.46
N LEU A 432 -0.20 8.66 -5.23
CA LEU A 432 0.86 9.62 -4.93
C LEU A 432 0.61 10.37 -3.62
N LEU A 433 -0.61 10.85 -3.38
CA LEU A 433 -0.98 11.50 -2.13
C LEU A 433 -0.78 10.58 -0.91
N ILE A 434 -1.20 9.33 -1.01
CA ILE A 434 -1.05 8.34 0.07
C ILE A 434 0.42 8.05 0.33
N ARG A 435 1.23 7.87 -0.72
CA ARG A 435 2.69 7.71 -0.57
C ARG A 435 3.29 8.87 0.20
N ASP A 436 2.91 10.10 -0.13
CA ASP A 436 3.41 11.32 0.52
C ASP A 436 2.99 11.38 2.00
N ILE A 437 1.74 11.04 2.30
CA ILE A 437 1.22 10.93 3.67
C ILE A 437 1.99 9.85 4.45
N TYR A 438 2.19 8.66 3.87
CA TYR A 438 2.87 7.55 4.53
C TYR A 438 4.38 7.77 4.70
N ALA A 439 4.99 8.65 3.90
CA ALA A 439 6.37 9.07 4.08
C ALA A 439 6.52 10.07 5.26
N PHE A 440 5.55 10.96 5.45
CA PHE A 440 5.64 12.05 6.44
C PHE A 440 4.93 11.78 7.76
N PHE A 441 3.73 11.20 7.76
CA PHE A 441 2.89 11.06 8.96
C PHE A 441 3.55 10.25 10.07
N PRO A 442 4.35 9.20 9.82
CA PRO A 442 5.11 8.53 10.88
C PRO A 442 6.09 9.47 11.62
N ILE A 443 6.75 10.37 10.90
CA ILE A 443 7.66 11.37 11.46
C ILE A 443 6.85 12.39 12.28
N LEU A 444 5.74 12.88 11.71
CA LEU A 444 4.84 13.81 12.38
C LEU A 444 4.27 13.24 13.67
N ILE A 445 3.75 12.01 13.64
CA ILE A 445 3.19 11.33 14.82
C ILE A 445 4.21 11.26 15.96
N LYS A 446 5.43 10.83 15.66
CA LYS A 446 6.50 10.75 16.67
C LYS A 446 6.86 12.13 17.21
N TYR A 447 6.95 13.15 16.35
CA TYR A 447 7.25 14.52 16.76
C TYR A 447 6.16 15.11 17.67
N VAL A 448 4.89 14.88 17.33
CA VAL A 448 3.74 15.25 18.16
C VAL A 448 3.81 14.55 19.52
N ASP A 449 4.07 13.24 19.55
CA ASP A 449 4.16 12.48 20.80
C ASP A 449 5.26 13.03 21.74
N LEU A 450 6.36 13.56 21.20
CA LEU A 450 7.43 14.21 21.96
C LEU A 450 6.99 15.57 22.55
N LEU A 451 6.39 16.44 21.74
CA LEU A 451 6.14 17.84 22.11
C LEU A 451 4.73 18.13 22.62
N ARG A 452 3.79 17.17 22.56
CA ARG A 452 2.38 17.36 22.93
C ARG A 452 2.20 17.99 24.31
N ASN A 453 2.95 17.52 25.31
CA ASN A 453 2.85 18.05 26.67
C ASN A 453 3.27 19.53 26.76
N HIS A 454 4.24 19.94 25.95
CA HIS A 454 4.67 21.34 25.85
C HIS A 454 3.60 22.17 25.13
N TRP A 455 3.10 21.70 23.99
CA TRP A 455 2.06 22.41 23.22
C TRP A 455 0.77 22.65 24.01
N LEU A 456 0.35 21.68 24.83
CA LEU A 456 -0.82 21.81 25.70
C LEU A 456 -0.63 22.86 26.82
N LYS A 457 0.61 23.09 27.26
CA LYS A 457 0.93 24.07 28.32
C LYS A 457 1.12 25.49 27.79
N HIS A 458 1.74 25.64 26.61
CA HIS A 458 2.20 26.93 26.10
C HIS A 458 1.40 27.48 24.91
N SER A 459 0.32 26.81 24.48
CA SER A 459 -0.58 27.26 23.40
C SER A 459 0.18 27.76 22.15
N VAL A 460 0.89 26.83 21.49
CA VAL A 460 1.73 27.12 20.33
C VAL A 460 0.87 27.21 19.06
N LYS A 461 0.82 28.38 18.42
CA LYS A 461 -0.03 28.67 17.25
C LYS A 461 0.28 27.79 16.04
N GLU A 462 1.55 27.48 15.81
CA GLU A 462 1.98 26.63 14.70
C GLU A 462 1.47 25.19 14.87
N ALA A 463 1.39 24.69 16.11
CA ALA A 463 0.85 23.36 16.40
C ALA A 463 -0.67 23.29 16.15
N GLU A 464 -1.38 24.39 16.41
CA GLU A 464 -2.80 24.55 16.10
C GLU A 464 -3.03 24.47 14.58
N GLN A 465 -2.20 25.14 13.78
CA GLN A 465 -2.28 25.07 12.31
C GLN A 465 -2.02 23.66 11.79
N VAL A 466 -1.03 22.95 12.34
CA VAL A 466 -0.77 21.54 12.01
C VAL A 466 -2.01 20.68 12.30
N TYR A 467 -2.68 20.88 13.44
CA TYR A 467 -3.94 20.20 13.73
C TYR A 467 -5.01 20.52 12.68
N THR A 468 -5.21 21.79 12.32
CA THR A 468 -6.21 22.20 11.31
C THR A 468 -5.99 21.51 9.96
N TYR A 469 -4.75 21.49 9.46
CA TYR A 469 -4.43 20.82 8.20
C TYR A 469 -4.67 19.30 8.25
N VAL A 470 -4.24 18.63 9.33
CA VAL A 470 -4.44 17.18 9.49
C VAL A 470 -5.93 16.84 9.68
N ALA A 471 -6.69 17.67 10.39
CA ALA A 471 -8.14 17.53 10.55
C ALA A 471 -8.86 17.64 9.20
N HIS A 472 -8.46 18.58 8.34
CA HIS A 472 -9.02 18.71 7.01
C HIS A 472 -8.70 17.49 6.12
N ILE A 473 -7.45 17.02 6.13
CA ILE A 473 -7.05 15.79 5.42
C ILE A 473 -7.88 14.59 5.89
N PHE A 474 -8.12 14.47 7.21
CA PHE A 474 -8.98 13.42 7.76
C PHE A 474 -10.43 13.55 7.28
N ASN A 475 -10.99 14.76 7.24
CA ASN A 475 -12.35 14.98 6.74
C ASN A 475 -12.48 14.59 5.27
N ILE A 476 -11.49 14.94 4.43
CA ILE A 476 -11.39 14.49 3.04
C ILE A 476 -11.34 12.95 2.98
N TRP A 477 -10.45 12.32 3.75
CA TRP A 477 -10.31 10.87 3.82
C TRP A 477 -11.60 10.17 4.26
N ASN A 478 -12.33 10.72 5.23
CA ASN A 478 -13.59 10.16 5.71
C ASN A 478 -14.71 10.28 4.66
N LYS A 479 -14.74 11.38 3.91
CA LYS A 479 -15.74 11.66 2.85
C LYS A 479 -15.47 10.89 1.55
N SER A 480 -14.21 10.83 1.11
CA SER A 480 -13.80 10.14 -0.11
C SER A 480 -13.81 8.61 0.05
N GLN A 481 -14.32 7.91 -0.96
CA GLN A 481 -14.21 6.44 -1.03
C GLN A 481 -12.94 5.99 -1.74
N TYR A 482 -12.47 6.78 -2.72
CA TYR A 482 -11.25 6.52 -3.47
C TYR A 482 -10.03 6.60 -2.57
N PHE A 483 -9.93 7.64 -1.75
CA PHE A 483 -8.83 7.80 -0.81
C PHE A 483 -8.71 6.61 0.15
N ARG A 484 -9.80 6.19 0.80
CA ARG A 484 -9.79 5.02 1.70
C ARG A 484 -9.45 3.71 0.99
N ARG A 485 -9.94 3.53 -0.25
CA ARG A 485 -9.65 2.33 -1.04
C ARG A 485 -8.18 2.27 -1.42
N GLU A 486 -7.63 3.37 -1.92
CA GLU A 486 -6.24 3.44 -2.32
C GLU A 486 -5.29 3.34 -1.12
N GLU A 487 -5.67 3.85 0.05
CA GLU A 487 -4.87 3.68 1.26
C GLU A 487 -4.75 2.20 1.63
N ALA A 488 -5.88 1.47 1.63
CA ALA A 488 -5.88 0.04 1.89
C ALA A 488 -5.08 -0.75 0.84
N ASN A 489 -5.16 -0.34 -0.44
CA ASN A 489 -4.36 -0.92 -1.52
C ASN A 489 -2.86 -0.69 -1.27
N PHE A 490 -2.47 0.54 -0.93
CA PHE A 490 -1.08 0.92 -0.68
C PHE A 490 -0.47 0.16 0.50
N ILE A 491 -1.19 0.05 1.62
CA ILE A 491 -0.76 -0.75 2.79
C ILE A 491 -0.57 -2.22 2.38
N SER A 492 -1.52 -2.79 1.64
CA SER A 492 -1.48 -4.20 1.26
C SER A 492 -0.43 -4.51 0.20
N GLN A 493 -0.13 -3.59 -0.72
CA GLN A 493 0.88 -3.78 -1.76
C GLN A 493 2.30 -3.71 -1.19
N ASN A 494 2.53 -2.82 -0.24
CA ASN A 494 3.85 -2.59 0.36
C ASN A 494 4.08 -3.37 1.68
N GLU A 495 3.13 -4.21 2.09
CA GLU A 495 3.18 -4.99 3.34
C GLU A 495 3.49 -4.14 4.59
N MET A 496 2.91 -2.94 4.67
CA MET A 496 3.26 -1.96 5.70
C MET A 496 2.66 -2.33 7.07
N ASP A 497 3.49 -2.26 8.11
CA ASP A 497 3.06 -2.35 9.50
C ASP A 497 3.00 -0.93 10.10
N ASN A 498 1.79 -0.36 10.13
CA ASN A 498 1.55 1.00 10.64
C ASN A 498 2.01 1.15 12.10
N MET A 499 1.89 0.10 12.92
CA MET A 499 2.33 0.15 14.32
C MET A 499 3.84 0.18 14.43
N ALA A 500 4.55 -0.58 13.59
CA ALA A 500 6.02 -0.54 13.56
C ALA A 500 6.56 0.85 13.17
N LEU A 501 5.82 1.62 12.36
CA LEU A 501 6.22 2.97 11.92
C LEU A 501 6.04 4.03 13.02
N ILE A 502 4.99 3.93 13.83
CA ILE A 502 4.59 4.99 14.77
C ILE A 502 4.95 4.71 16.22
N MET A 503 5.07 3.43 16.60
CA MET A 503 5.48 3.12 17.97
C MET A 503 6.83 3.78 18.22
N PRO A 504 7.04 4.35 19.42
CA PRO A 504 8.36 4.80 19.80
C PRO A 504 9.26 3.61 19.51
N SER A 505 10.25 3.83 18.64
CA SER A 505 11.47 3.08 18.78
C SER A 505 12.03 3.57 20.12
N SER A 506 11.42 3.16 21.25
CA SER A 506 12.14 3.01 22.50
C SER A 506 13.44 2.40 22.02
N GLY A 507 14.52 3.17 22.10
CA GLY A 507 15.74 2.87 21.38
C GLY A 507 15.97 1.38 21.49
N LYS A 508 16.42 0.73 20.42
CA LYS A 508 16.67 -0.72 20.42
C LYS A 508 17.47 -1.21 21.67
N GLY A 509 17.97 -0.31 22.54
CA GLY A 509 18.41 -0.52 23.92
C GLY A 509 17.54 -0.15 25.15
N ARG A 510 16.20 -0.07 25.13
CA ARG A 510 15.39 -0.17 26.36
C ARG A 510 14.16 -1.03 26.15
N ALA A 511 14.36 -2.35 26.30
CA ALA A 511 13.26 -3.26 26.57
C ALA A 511 12.66 -2.91 27.94
N ASN A 512 11.57 -2.13 27.96
CA ASN A 512 10.62 -2.27 29.05
C ASN A 512 10.08 -3.70 28.96
N VAL A 513 10.57 -4.55 29.84
CA VAL A 513 9.88 -5.77 30.26
C VAL A 513 8.49 -5.31 30.69
N GLN A 514 7.52 -5.44 29.78
CA GLN A 514 6.13 -5.51 30.20
C GLN A 514 6.07 -6.77 31.06
N THR A 515 6.09 -6.57 32.37
CA THR A 515 5.52 -7.49 33.34
C THR A 515 4.09 -7.75 32.90
N LEU A 516 3.90 -8.81 32.13
CA LEU A 516 2.59 -9.43 31.94
C LEU A 516 2.21 -9.97 33.31
N ASP A 517 1.46 -9.16 34.03
CA ASP A 517 0.84 -9.53 35.28
C ASP A 517 -0.03 -10.76 35.01
N ALA A 518 0.38 -11.89 35.55
CA ALA A 518 -0.27 -13.18 35.40
C ALA A 518 -1.51 -13.23 36.30
N GLY A 519 -2.55 -12.48 35.92
CA GLY A 519 -3.89 -12.56 36.49
C GLY A 519 -4.78 -13.50 35.67
N HIS A 520 -5.18 -14.62 36.27
CA HIS A 520 -6.07 -15.65 35.73
C HIS A 520 -7.24 -15.14 34.88
N SER A 521 -7.39 -15.71 33.68
CA SER A 521 -8.70 -16.07 33.12
C SER A 521 -8.54 -17.10 31.99
N GLN A 522 -8.91 -18.34 32.30
CA GLN A 522 -9.05 -19.43 31.33
C GLN A 522 -10.07 -19.03 30.23
N LYS A 523 -9.59 -18.62 29.05
CA LYS A 523 -10.36 -18.71 27.81
C LYS A 523 -9.58 -19.55 26.82
N LYS A 524 -10.04 -20.79 26.65
CA LYS A 524 -9.62 -21.78 25.65
C LYS A 524 -9.24 -21.11 24.33
N GLU A 525 -7.98 -21.28 23.93
CA GLU A 525 -7.49 -20.96 22.60
C GLU A 525 -8.30 -21.74 21.55
N LYS A 526 -9.22 -21.05 20.89
CA LYS A 526 -9.77 -21.53 19.62
C LYS A 526 -8.70 -21.29 18.55
N LYS A 527 -8.07 -22.39 18.14
CA LYS A 527 -7.32 -22.57 16.87
C LYS A 527 -7.88 -21.62 15.80
N LYS A 528 -7.13 -20.56 15.48
CA LYS A 528 -7.50 -19.58 14.45
C LYS A 528 -7.34 -20.28 13.10
N LYS A 529 -8.46 -20.82 12.62
CA LYS A 529 -8.57 -21.39 11.28
C LYS A 529 -8.27 -20.25 10.30
N ARG A 530 -7.24 -20.47 9.49
CA ARG A 530 -6.82 -19.66 8.35
C ARG A 530 -7.98 -19.64 7.35
N ASP A 531 -8.86 -18.65 7.49
CA ASP A 531 -9.84 -18.31 6.46
C ASP A 531 -9.90 -16.79 6.32
N GLY A 532 -9.60 -16.32 5.11
CA GLY A 532 -9.28 -14.95 4.78
C GLY A 532 -10.51 -14.05 4.70
N LYS A 533 -10.95 -13.54 5.84
CA LYS A 533 -11.80 -12.34 5.87
C LYS A 533 -11.13 -11.29 6.74
N ARG A 534 -10.30 -10.46 6.09
CA ARG A 534 -9.73 -9.25 6.68
C ARG A 534 -10.90 -8.43 7.26
N ASP A 535 -10.81 -8.13 8.54
CA ASP A 535 -11.83 -7.41 9.28
C ASP A 535 -11.70 -5.94 8.90
N LYS A 536 -12.45 -5.50 7.87
CA LYS A 536 -12.37 -4.14 7.29
C LYS A 536 -12.41 -3.04 8.35
N ASP A 537 -13.12 -3.28 9.45
CA ASP A 537 -13.28 -2.34 10.55
C ASP A 537 -11.97 -2.16 11.35
N LYS A 538 -11.16 -3.22 11.48
CA LYS A 538 -9.83 -3.14 12.11
C LYS A 538 -8.80 -2.48 11.20
N GLU A 539 -8.98 -2.54 9.88
CA GLU A 539 -8.11 -1.87 8.92
C GLU A 539 -8.35 -0.35 8.92
N LEU A 540 -9.61 0.09 9.01
CA LEU A 540 -9.96 1.51 9.12
C LEU A 540 -9.39 2.15 10.41
N ALA A 541 -9.49 1.46 11.54
CA ALA A 541 -8.92 1.94 12.80
C ALA A 541 -7.38 1.97 12.80
N ALA A 542 -6.73 1.26 11.88
CA ALA A 542 -5.28 1.18 11.77
C ALA A 542 -4.66 2.22 10.82
N SER A 543 -5.45 3.06 10.14
CA SER A 543 -4.97 4.11 9.23
C SER A 543 -4.02 5.09 9.93
N LEU A 544 -2.95 5.50 9.23
CA LEU A 544 -2.02 6.52 9.74
C LEU A 544 -2.66 7.91 9.81
N VAL A 545 -3.63 8.21 8.94
CA VAL A 545 -4.38 9.47 8.98
C VAL A 545 -5.17 9.55 10.30
N VAL A 546 -5.86 8.46 10.65
CA VAL A 546 -6.60 8.33 11.91
C VAL A 546 -5.65 8.41 13.10
N ALA A 547 -4.51 7.72 13.06
CA ALA A 547 -3.52 7.73 14.14
C ALA A 547 -2.94 9.13 14.38
N CYS A 548 -2.56 9.83 13.31
CA CYS A 548 -2.02 11.20 13.38
C CYS A 548 -3.04 12.17 13.97
N LEU A 549 -4.29 12.14 13.49
CA LEU A 549 -5.35 12.97 14.03
C LEU A 549 -5.61 12.69 15.51
N LYS A 550 -5.69 11.42 15.93
CA LYS A 550 -5.90 11.05 17.34
C LYS A 550 -4.79 11.58 18.26
N ARG A 551 -3.55 11.67 17.79
CA ARG A 551 -2.43 12.27 18.56
C ARG A 551 -2.53 13.79 18.69
N LEU A 552 -2.98 14.45 17.63
CA LEU A 552 -3.17 15.91 17.60
C LEU A 552 -4.49 16.38 18.22
N LEU A 553 -5.47 15.50 18.40
CA LEU A 553 -6.81 15.84 18.92
C LEU A 553 -6.79 16.63 20.24
N PRO A 554 -5.95 16.31 21.25
CA PRO A 554 -5.86 17.13 22.45
C PRO A 554 -5.45 18.59 22.18
N VAL A 555 -4.58 18.81 21.18
CA VAL A 555 -4.15 20.16 20.76
C VAL A 555 -5.33 20.90 20.13
N GLY A 556 -6.09 20.22 19.27
CA GLY A 556 -7.30 20.79 18.65
C GLY A 556 -8.40 21.11 19.67
N LEU A 557 -8.64 20.26 20.67
CA LEU A 557 -9.62 20.54 21.73
C LEU A 557 -9.21 21.74 22.60
N ASN A 558 -7.89 21.95 22.80
CA ASN A 558 -7.36 23.06 23.56
C ASN A 558 -7.62 24.44 22.91
N LEU A 559 -8.05 24.48 21.65
CA LEU A 559 -8.48 25.70 20.93
C LEU A 559 -9.78 26.28 21.48
N PHE A 560 -10.62 25.44 22.10
CA PHE A 560 -11.97 25.79 22.50
C PHE A 560 -12.03 25.99 24.01
N ALA A 561 -12.75 27.03 24.45
CA ALA A 561 -13.16 27.17 25.84
C ALA A 561 -14.16 26.08 26.23
N GLY A 562 -14.36 25.79 27.52
CA GLY A 562 -15.17 24.62 27.89
C GLY A 562 -16.64 24.71 27.43
N ARG A 563 -17.24 25.90 27.36
CA ARG A 563 -18.57 26.09 26.73
C ARG A 563 -18.58 25.70 25.25
N GLU A 564 -17.54 26.05 24.52
CA GLU A 564 -17.41 25.72 23.09
C GLU A 564 -17.17 24.21 22.91
N GLN A 565 -16.42 23.57 23.81
CA GLN A 565 -16.24 22.12 23.81
C GLN A 565 -17.54 21.35 24.07
N GLU A 566 -18.40 21.84 24.96
CA GLU A 566 -19.75 21.30 25.16
C GLU A 566 -20.61 21.46 23.90
N LEU A 567 -20.55 22.62 23.24
CA LEU A 567 -21.26 22.86 21.98
C LEU A 567 -20.77 21.95 20.85
N VAL A 568 -19.46 21.67 20.76
CA VAL A 568 -18.87 20.68 19.85
C VAL A 568 -19.49 19.29 20.10
N GLN A 569 -19.65 18.88 21.36
CA GLN A 569 -20.24 17.60 21.72
C GLN A 569 -21.73 17.51 21.31
N HIS A 570 -22.53 18.56 21.54
CA HIS A 570 -23.92 18.61 21.09
C HIS A 570 -24.04 18.57 19.56
N THR A 571 -23.15 19.29 18.86
CA THR A 571 -23.06 19.28 17.40
C THR A 571 -22.73 17.88 16.87
N LYS A 572 -21.81 17.15 17.53
CA LYS A 572 -21.50 15.74 17.23
C LYS A 572 -22.72 14.84 17.37
N GLU A 573 -23.51 15.01 18.42
CA GLU A 573 -24.74 14.23 18.63
C GLU A 573 -25.79 14.47 17.53
N LYS A 574 -25.89 15.70 17.03
CA LYS A 574 -26.73 16.03 15.87
C LYS A 574 -26.26 15.35 14.59
N PHE A 575 -24.95 15.28 14.35
CA PHE A 575 -24.40 14.49 13.24
C PHE A 575 -24.70 12.99 13.39
N LEU A 576 -24.66 12.44 14.62
CA LEU A 576 -25.07 11.04 14.88
C LEU A 576 -26.55 10.80 14.58
N LYS A 577 -27.41 11.80 14.81
CA LYS A 577 -28.84 11.80 14.44
C LYS A 577 -29.11 12.05 12.96
N LYS A 578 -28.08 12.37 12.16
CA LYS A 578 -28.16 12.66 10.72
C LYS A 578 -29.07 13.86 10.38
N GLU A 579 -29.00 14.92 11.20
CA GLU A 579 -29.59 16.23 10.87
C GLU A 579 -28.84 16.88 9.69
N GLN A 580 -29.45 17.85 8.99
CA GLN A 580 -28.80 18.52 7.85
C GLN A 580 -27.72 19.52 8.30
N ASP A 581 -26.65 19.67 7.50
CA ASP A 581 -25.54 20.59 7.78
C ASP A 581 -26.01 22.06 7.96
N SER A 582 -27.04 22.51 7.23
CA SER A 582 -27.62 23.86 7.37
C SER A 582 -28.24 24.10 8.75
N ASP A 583 -29.02 23.12 9.22
CA ASP A 583 -29.73 23.23 10.50
C ASP A 583 -28.75 23.19 11.67
N ILE A 584 -27.67 22.43 11.52
CA ILE A 584 -26.58 22.37 12.48
C ILE A 584 -25.83 23.70 12.54
N PHE A 585 -25.60 24.35 11.39
CA PHE A 585 -24.96 25.66 11.32
C PHE A 585 -25.76 26.73 12.07
N ASP A 586 -27.06 26.81 11.78
CA ASP A 586 -27.97 27.76 12.45
C ASP A 586 -28.07 27.48 13.96
N TYR A 587 -28.08 26.20 14.35
CA TYR A 587 -28.08 25.80 15.76
C TYR A 587 -26.84 26.29 16.52
N VAL A 588 -25.63 26.07 15.96
CA VAL A 588 -24.38 26.50 16.60
C VAL A 588 -24.32 28.02 16.71
N LYS A 589 -24.73 28.73 15.64
CA LYS A 589 -24.79 30.20 15.62
C LYS A 589 -25.74 30.73 16.69
N LEU A 590 -26.93 30.14 16.83
CA LEU A 590 -27.89 30.50 17.86
C LEU A 590 -27.34 30.24 19.28
N GLN A 591 -26.74 29.08 19.52
CA GLN A 591 -26.23 28.70 20.85
C GLN A 591 -25.06 29.56 21.33
N LEU A 592 -24.24 30.10 20.42
CA LEU A 592 -23.18 31.05 20.79
C LEU A 592 -23.74 32.42 21.22
N THR A 593 -24.96 32.80 20.79
CA THR A 593 -25.59 34.09 21.14
C THR A 593 -26.39 34.08 22.44
N LEU A 594 -26.75 32.90 22.96
CA LEU A 594 -27.56 32.79 24.18
C LEU A 594 -26.70 33.06 25.44
N PRO A 595 -27.23 33.71 26.49
CA PRO A 595 -26.53 33.87 27.77
C PRO A 595 -26.36 32.52 28.50
N ASP A 596 -25.26 32.34 29.23
CA ASP A 596 -25.01 31.14 30.04
C ASP A 596 -26.16 30.95 31.06
N LYS A 597 -26.95 29.89 30.88
CA LYS A 597 -27.86 29.38 31.91
C LYS A 597 -27.20 28.16 32.54
N ILE A 598 -26.44 28.38 33.61
CA ILE A 598 -25.98 27.29 34.47
C ILE A 598 -27.18 26.85 35.30
N ASP A 599 -27.69 25.64 35.07
CA ASP A 599 -28.76 25.08 35.91
C ASP A 599 -28.16 24.67 37.27
N PRO A 600 -28.60 25.26 38.39
CA PRO A 600 -28.10 24.91 39.72
C PRO A 600 -28.40 23.47 40.15
N HIS A 601 -29.32 22.78 39.46
CA HIS A 601 -29.72 21.40 39.77
C HIS A 601 -28.96 20.34 38.96
N ASP A 602 -28.02 20.74 38.09
CA ASP A 602 -27.18 19.80 37.35
C ASP A 602 -26.06 19.23 38.25
N ASP A 603 -25.97 17.90 38.35
CA ASP A 603 -24.90 17.19 39.06
C ASP A 603 -23.49 17.53 38.51
N MET A 604 -23.39 18.02 37.27
CA MET A 604 -22.16 18.50 36.62
C MET A 604 -21.96 20.03 36.66
N SER A 605 -22.80 20.76 37.40
CA SER A 605 -22.72 22.24 37.54
C SER A 605 -21.34 22.76 37.98
N TRP A 606 -20.60 21.99 38.78
CA TRP A 606 -19.23 22.31 39.19
C TRP A 606 -18.23 22.29 38.03
N GLN A 607 -18.46 21.46 36.99
CA GLN A 607 -17.65 21.43 35.76
C GLN A 607 -17.89 22.67 34.92
N HIS A 608 -19.16 23.04 34.71
CA HIS A 608 -19.55 24.27 34.00
C HIS A 608 -18.93 25.51 34.66
N TYR A 609 -18.91 25.57 35.99
CA TYR A 609 -18.27 26.66 36.74
C TYR A 609 -16.73 26.69 36.57
N LEU A 610 -16.07 25.53 36.59
CA LEU A 610 -14.62 25.40 36.34
C LEU A 610 -14.24 25.81 34.92
N TYR A 611 -14.99 25.36 33.93
CA TYR A 611 -14.75 25.65 32.52
C TYR A 611 -15.02 27.12 32.16
N SER A 612 -16.04 27.73 32.77
CA SER A 612 -16.27 29.18 32.68
C SER A 612 -15.10 29.98 33.26
N LYS A 613 -14.56 29.56 34.42
CA LYS A 613 -13.44 30.22 35.09
C LYS A 613 -12.09 30.02 34.39
N LEU A 614 -11.83 28.85 33.81
CA LEU A 614 -10.64 28.58 32.98
C LEU A 614 -10.70 29.30 31.61
N GLY A 615 -11.88 29.37 30.99
CA GLY A 615 -12.09 30.08 29.73
C GLY A 615 -11.88 31.59 29.87
N SER A 616 -12.32 32.18 30.99
CA SER A 616 -12.17 33.61 31.29
C SER A 616 -10.70 34.07 31.42
N GLN A 617 -9.77 33.20 31.85
CA GLN A 617 -8.34 33.55 31.90
C GLN A 617 -7.65 33.57 30.52
N ARG A 618 -8.18 32.85 29.52
CA ARG A 618 -7.52 32.69 28.21
C ARG A 618 -7.97 33.71 27.16
N THR A 619 -9.24 34.15 27.22
CA THR A 619 -9.81 35.16 26.31
C THR A 619 -9.18 36.55 26.43
N SER A 620 -8.37 36.80 27.47
CA SER A 620 -7.67 38.08 27.66
C SER A 620 -6.46 38.26 26.72
N SER A 621 -6.05 37.24 25.95
CA SER A 621 -4.80 37.25 25.17
C SER A 621 -4.93 36.88 23.67
N ALA A 622 -6.09 36.44 23.21
CA ALA A 622 -6.34 36.10 21.80
C ALA A 622 -7.34 37.09 21.19
N GLY A 623 -6.96 37.75 20.10
CA GLY A 623 -7.81 38.71 19.38
C GLY A 623 -9.17 38.10 19.00
N VAL A 624 -10.21 38.93 18.96
CA VAL A 624 -11.60 38.55 18.70
C VAL A 624 -11.71 37.83 17.36
N VAL A 625 -11.89 36.50 17.40
CA VAL A 625 -12.18 35.70 16.19
C VAL A 625 -13.60 36.03 15.74
N PRO A 626 -13.85 36.32 14.44
CA PRO A 626 -15.20 36.54 13.92
C PRO A 626 -16.13 35.36 14.26
N GLN A 627 -17.34 35.65 14.70
CA GLN A 627 -18.28 34.64 15.20
C GLN A 627 -18.58 33.55 14.17
N ASP A 628 -18.68 33.90 12.88
CA ASP A 628 -18.91 32.92 11.82
C ASP A 628 -17.73 31.94 11.64
N GLN A 629 -16.47 32.41 11.81
CA GLN A 629 -15.29 31.53 11.77
C GLN A 629 -15.24 30.59 12.99
N LEU A 630 -15.74 31.04 14.15
CA LEU A 630 -15.84 30.19 15.33
C LEU A 630 -16.89 29.08 15.13
N VAL A 631 -18.03 29.41 14.51
CA VAL A 631 -19.07 28.43 14.15
C VAL A 631 -18.49 27.35 13.23
N GLU A 632 -17.77 27.73 12.19
CA GLU A 632 -17.12 26.79 11.26
C GLU A 632 -16.13 25.87 11.99
N ARG A 633 -15.26 26.42 12.84
CA ARG A 633 -14.31 25.62 13.63
C ARG A 633 -14.99 24.60 14.55
N ILE A 634 -16.11 24.98 15.18
CA ILE A 634 -16.90 24.09 16.04
C ILE A 634 -17.49 22.95 15.21
N ILE A 635 -18.04 23.25 14.03
CA ILE A 635 -18.62 22.25 13.13
C ILE A 635 -17.54 21.30 12.61
N ASP A 636 -16.37 21.81 12.21
CA ASP A 636 -15.26 20.99 11.73
C ASP A 636 -14.72 20.05 12.81
N MET A 637 -14.55 20.55 14.04
CA MET A 637 -14.18 19.70 15.18
C MET A 637 -15.27 18.65 15.46
N ALA A 638 -16.56 19.02 15.40
CA ALA A 638 -17.65 18.07 15.57
C ALA A 638 -17.68 16.99 14.48
N LYS A 639 -17.39 17.35 13.21
CA LYS A 639 -17.22 16.40 12.09
C LYS A 639 -16.06 15.44 12.33
N VAL A 640 -14.94 15.93 12.85
CA VAL A 640 -13.79 15.11 13.25
C VAL A 640 -14.19 14.10 14.32
N LEU A 641 -14.81 14.56 15.42
CA LEU A 641 -15.24 13.68 16.51
C LEU A 641 -16.33 12.68 16.06
N TYR A 642 -17.24 13.10 15.18
CA TYR A 642 -18.23 12.23 14.56
C TYR A 642 -17.55 11.14 13.72
N GLY A 643 -16.60 11.52 12.84
CA GLY A 643 -15.85 10.58 12.01
C GLY A 643 -15.09 9.55 12.85
N LEU A 644 -14.37 10.01 13.89
CA LEU A 644 -13.69 9.12 14.84
C LEU A 644 -14.66 8.19 15.57
N HIS A 645 -15.83 8.69 15.99
CA HIS A 645 -16.86 7.87 16.63
C HIS A 645 -17.37 6.76 15.69
N VAL A 646 -17.60 7.07 14.41
CA VAL A 646 -18.05 6.07 13.41
C VAL A 646 -17.00 4.98 13.18
N ILE A 647 -15.71 5.33 13.20
CA ILE A 647 -14.59 4.39 13.03
C ILE A 647 -14.43 3.49 14.27
N ASP A 648 -14.48 4.07 15.47
CA ASP A 648 -14.28 3.33 16.72
C ASP A 648 -15.53 2.51 17.12
N HIS A 649 -16.72 2.94 16.67
CA HIS A 649 -18.01 2.29 16.92
C HIS A 649 -18.73 2.03 15.59
N PRO A 650 -18.22 1.12 14.74
CA PRO A 650 -18.91 0.76 13.51
C PRO A 650 -20.31 0.28 13.88
N GLN A 651 -21.33 0.97 13.37
CA GLN A 651 -22.71 0.69 13.75
C GLN A 651 -23.02 -0.79 13.48
N GLY A 652 -23.27 -1.56 14.54
CA GLY A 652 -23.72 -2.96 14.46
C GLY A 652 -25.03 -3.14 13.68
N SER A 653 -25.68 -2.04 13.28
CA SER A 653 -26.96 -2.00 12.57
C SER A 653 -26.91 -2.41 11.09
N GLN A 654 -25.73 -2.72 10.54
CA GLN A 654 -25.58 -3.32 9.20
C GLN A 654 -24.78 -4.64 9.25
N LYS A 655 -24.80 -5.35 10.39
CA LYS A 655 -24.36 -6.76 10.41
C LYS A 655 -25.27 -7.59 9.48
N GLY A 656 -24.76 -7.87 8.29
CA GLY A 656 -25.14 -9.06 7.52
C GLY A 656 -26.24 -8.92 6.48
N ALA A 657 -26.72 -7.73 6.15
CA ALA A 657 -27.58 -7.56 4.98
C ALA A 657 -26.73 -7.29 3.73
N TYR A 658 -26.02 -8.33 3.25
CA TYR A 658 -25.73 -8.37 1.82
C TYR A 658 -27.11 -8.39 1.13
N ARG A 659 -27.65 -7.23 0.76
CA ARG A 659 -28.78 -7.19 -0.17
C ARG A 659 -28.22 -7.71 -1.47
N SER A 660 -28.43 -9.01 -1.69
CA SER A 660 -28.09 -9.67 -2.93
C SER A 660 -28.80 -8.90 -4.05
N VAL A 661 -28.04 -8.12 -4.81
CA VAL A 661 -28.51 -7.37 -5.99
C VAL A 661 -29.06 -8.31 -7.07
N VAL A 662 -28.80 -9.60 -6.90
CA VAL A 662 -29.27 -10.69 -7.75
C VAL A 662 -30.30 -11.48 -6.95
N SER A 663 -31.54 -11.52 -7.43
CA SER A 663 -32.57 -12.38 -6.85
C SER A 663 -32.13 -13.85 -6.90
N THR A 664 -32.65 -14.68 -5.99
CA THR A 664 -32.36 -16.12 -5.99
C THR A 664 -32.73 -16.76 -7.33
N GLN A 665 -33.77 -16.27 -8.00
CA GLN A 665 -34.18 -16.72 -9.33
C GLN A 665 -33.15 -16.34 -10.40
N ARG A 666 -32.60 -15.12 -10.37
CA ARG A 666 -31.56 -14.68 -11.30
C ARG A 666 -30.24 -15.43 -11.09
N LYS A 667 -29.91 -15.81 -9.85
CA LYS A 667 -28.78 -16.74 -9.57
C LYS A 667 -29.01 -18.12 -10.15
N ARG A 668 -30.21 -18.68 -10.02
CA ARG A 668 -30.56 -19.97 -10.63
C ARG A 668 -30.48 -19.91 -12.15
N ALA A 669 -30.92 -18.82 -12.77
CA ALA A 669 -30.81 -18.61 -14.21
C ALA A 669 -29.35 -18.54 -14.68
N VAL A 670 -28.50 -17.77 -14.00
CA VAL A 670 -27.05 -17.70 -14.31
C VAL A 670 -26.38 -19.09 -14.19
N ILE A 671 -26.73 -19.85 -13.14
CA ILE A 671 -26.24 -21.22 -12.99
C ILE A 671 -26.75 -22.14 -14.12
N ALA A 672 -27.98 -21.94 -14.61
CA ALA A 672 -28.51 -22.67 -15.75
C ALA A 672 -27.80 -22.29 -17.06
N CYS A 673 -27.40 -21.02 -17.25
CA CYS A 673 -26.59 -20.59 -18.40
C CYS A 673 -25.23 -21.31 -18.45
N PHE A 674 -24.56 -21.50 -17.32
CA PHE A 674 -23.31 -22.29 -17.26
C PHE A 674 -23.52 -23.79 -17.53
N ARG A 675 -24.76 -24.29 -17.44
CA ARG A 675 -25.13 -25.67 -17.74
C ARG A 675 -25.68 -25.84 -19.16
N MET A 676 -25.74 -24.78 -19.96
CA MET A 676 -26.24 -24.87 -21.33
C MET A 676 -25.32 -25.74 -22.19
N THR A 677 -25.95 -26.63 -22.93
CA THR A 677 -25.29 -27.48 -23.91
C THR A 677 -24.87 -26.63 -25.10
N SER A 678 -23.60 -26.72 -25.48
CA SER A 678 -23.07 -25.98 -26.64
C SER A 678 -23.74 -26.42 -27.95
N LEU A 679 -23.86 -25.51 -28.93
CA LEU A 679 -24.56 -25.76 -30.19
C LEU A 679 -23.99 -26.97 -30.94
N HIS A 680 -22.66 -27.13 -30.98
CA HIS A 680 -21.98 -28.25 -31.63
C HIS A 680 -22.21 -29.61 -30.96
N SER A 681 -22.67 -29.61 -29.70
CA SER A 681 -22.99 -30.81 -28.94
C SER A 681 -24.48 -31.18 -28.94
N LEU A 682 -25.33 -30.41 -29.64
CA LEU A 682 -26.73 -30.75 -29.84
C LEU A 682 -26.89 -31.85 -30.88
N HIS A 683 -27.93 -32.67 -30.73
CA HIS A 683 -28.33 -33.59 -31.78
C HIS A 683 -28.76 -32.84 -33.05
N ARG A 684 -28.34 -33.33 -34.22
CA ARG A 684 -28.56 -32.69 -35.53
C ARG A 684 -30.01 -32.25 -35.76
N HIS A 685 -30.99 -33.08 -35.44
CA HIS A 685 -32.42 -32.75 -35.61
C HIS A 685 -32.85 -31.54 -34.75
N ARG A 686 -32.31 -31.39 -33.53
CA ARG A 686 -32.68 -30.31 -32.63
C ARG A 686 -32.06 -28.98 -33.06
N ALA A 687 -30.82 -29.02 -33.56
CA ALA A 687 -30.18 -27.86 -34.17
C ALA A 687 -30.93 -27.40 -35.43
N LEU A 688 -31.37 -28.35 -36.27
CA LEU A 688 -32.18 -28.05 -37.46
C LEU A 688 -33.54 -27.44 -37.11
N ASN A 689 -34.22 -27.91 -36.06
CA ASN A 689 -35.49 -27.31 -35.65
C ASN A 689 -35.34 -25.87 -35.15
N ILE A 690 -34.28 -25.59 -34.38
CA ILE A 690 -33.97 -24.22 -33.93
C ILE A 690 -33.65 -23.34 -35.15
N PHE A 691 -32.85 -23.85 -36.08
CA PHE A 691 -32.49 -23.14 -37.31
C PHE A 691 -33.71 -22.83 -38.18
N LEU A 692 -34.57 -23.81 -38.44
CA LEU A 692 -35.77 -23.63 -39.27
C LEU A 692 -36.75 -22.62 -38.68
N HIS A 693 -36.91 -22.61 -37.35
CA HIS A 693 -37.76 -21.64 -36.68
C HIS A 693 -37.22 -20.22 -36.84
N ILE A 694 -35.93 -20.01 -36.57
CA ILE A 694 -35.28 -18.71 -36.72
C ILE A 694 -35.26 -18.27 -38.18
N TYR A 695 -34.99 -19.19 -39.11
CA TYR A 695 -35.01 -18.89 -40.55
C TYR A 695 -36.41 -18.48 -41.02
N LYS A 696 -37.47 -19.13 -40.51
CA LYS A 696 -38.84 -18.73 -40.83
C LYS A 696 -39.13 -17.30 -40.34
N GLU A 697 -38.88 -17.01 -39.07
CA GLU A 697 -39.23 -15.73 -38.45
C GLU A 697 -38.36 -14.57 -38.96
N MET A 698 -37.05 -14.79 -39.13
CA MET A 698 -36.11 -13.72 -39.47
C MET A 698 -35.84 -13.55 -40.97
N TRP A 699 -36.21 -14.53 -41.81
CA TRP A 699 -35.89 -14.48 -43.25
C TRP A 699 -37.12 -14.66 -44.13
N LEU A 700 -38.04 -15.57 -43.79
CA LEU A 700 -39.23 -15.82 -44.63
C LEU A 700 -40.39 -14.88 -44.32
N GLU A 701 -40.53 -14.41 -43.08
CA GLU A 701 -41.61 -13.49 -42.69
C GLU A 701 -41.33 -12.03 -43.09
N GLU A 702 -40.06 -11.65 -43.26
CA GLU A 702 -39.65 -10.31 -43.72
C GLU A 702 -39.53 -10.21 -45.25
N GLU A 703 -39.56 -11.33 -45.98
CA GLU A 703 -39.41 -11.32 -47.45
C GLU A 703 -40.69 -10.80 -48.13
N ASN A 704 -40.57 -9.75 -48.94
CA ASN A 704 -41.70 -9.25 -49.73
C ASN A 704 -42.10 -10.28 -50.80
N ILE A 705 -43.30 -10.83 -50.67
CA ILE A 705 -43.84 -11.89 -51.54
C ILE A 705 -44.54 -11.30 -52.79
N GLY A 706 -44.42 -10.00 -53.05
CA GLY A 706 -45.03 -9.34 -54.21
C GLY A 706 -46.54 -9.13 -54.07
N GLN A 707 -46.99 -8.80 -52.85
CA GLN A 707 -48.41 -8.63 -52.52
C GLN A 707 -49.06 -7.46 -53.29
N GLU A 708 -48.28 -6.44 -53.63
CA GLU A 708 -48.67 -5.28 -54.44
C GLU A 708 -49.06 -5.68 -55.88
N GLN A 709 -48.32 -6.61 -56.49
CA GLN A 709 -48.56 -7.06 -57.87
C GLN A 709 -49.94 -7.73 -58.02
N LEU A 710 -50.44 -8.40 -56.97
CA LEU A 710 -51.78 -9.00 -56.99
C LEU A 710 -52.87 -7.93 -57.11
N ILE A 711 -52.70 -6.78 -56.47
CA ILE A 711 -53.68 -5.70 -56.52
C ILE A 711 -53.65 -5.04 -57.89
N GLU A 712 -52.46 -4.75 -58.42
CA GLU A 712 -52.28 -4.24 -59.78
C GLU A 712 -52.89 -5.15 -60.85
N ASP A 713 -52.75 -6.47 -60.73
CA ASP A 713 -53.33 -7.45 -61.67
C ASP A 713 -54.87 -7.53 -61.59
N LEU A 714 -55.46 -7.21 -60.44
CA LEU A 714 -56.91 -7.26 -60.20
C LEU A 714 -57.61 -5.93 -60.51
N THR A 715 -56.84 -4.85 -60.68
CA THR A 715 -57.31 -3.50 -61.00
C THR A 715 -56.60 -2.98 -62.26
N THR A 716 -56.37 -1.67 -62.37
CA THR A 716 -55.60 -1.04 -63.45
C THR A 716 -54.29 -0.50 -62.90
N THR A 717 -53.20 -0.65 -63.66
CA THR A 717 -51.90 -0.12 -63.24
C THR A 717 -51.89 1.42 -63.33
N PHE A 718 -51.07 2.09 -62.50
CA PHE A 718 -50.94 3.57 -62.54
C PHE A 718 -50.55 4.09 -63.94
N GLU A 719 -49.71 3.35 -64.66
CA GLU A 719 -49.30 3.72 -66.02
C GLU A 719 -50.40 3.51 -67.07
N GLU A 720 -51.28 2.54 -66.86
CA GLU A 720 -52.45 2.31 -67.74
C GLU A 720 -53.55 3.31 -67.45
N SER A 721 -53.80 3.67 -66.18
CA SER A 721 -54.79 4.68 -65.82
C SER A 721 -54.41 6.09 -66.32
N GLU A 722 -53.11 6.46 -66.29
CA GLU A 722 -52.63 7.71 -66.91
C GLU A 722 -52.77 7.71 -68.45
N LYS A 723 -52.68 6.54 -69.10
CA LYS A 723 -52.84 6.41 -70.56
C LYS A 723 -54.31 6.35 -70.98
N GLU A 724 -55.16 5.68 -70.21
CA GLU A 724 -56.61 5.56 -70.45
C GLU A 724 -57.37 6.85 -70.15
N ALA A 725 -56.83 7.76 -69.32
CA ALA A 725 -57.38 9.09 -69.05
C ALA A 725 -57.52 10.01 -70.28
N LYS A 726 -57.17 9.54 -71.49
CA LYS A 726 -57.33 10.25 -72.78
C LYS A 726 -58.36 9.64 -73.74
N GLU A 727 -59.02 8.53 -73.42
CA GLU A 727 -60.12 7.99 -74.25
C GLU A 727 -61.37 7.74 -73.40
N GLU A 728 -62.50 8.40 -73.74
CA GLU A 728 -63.81 8.13 -73.14
C GLU A 728 -64.28 6.70 -73.47
N LYS A 729 -64.74 5.95 -72.45
CA LYS A 729 -65.44 4.66 -72.64
C LYS A 729 -66.71 4.55 -71.79
N ASP A 730 -67.69 3.85 -72.38
CA ASP A 730 -69.01 3.47 -71.88
C ASP A 730 -68.98 2.48 -70.69
N GLU A 731 -70.13 2.37 -69.98
CA GLU A 731 -70.43 1.53 -68.79
C GLU A 731 -69.41 0.41 -68.47
N GLU A 732 -68.53 0.68 -67.50
CA GLU A 732 -67.52 -0.26 -67.00
C GLU A 732 -68.16 -1.38 -66.15
N LYS A 733 -67.78 -2.62 -66.47
CA LYS A 733 -68.03 -3.76 -65.56
C LYS A 733 -67.17 -3.58 -64.31
N PRO A 734 -67.70 -3.84 -63.10
CA PRO A 734 -66.90 -3.72 -61.88
C PRO A 734 -65.70 -4.66 -61.95
N ASP A 735 -64.54 -4.13 -61.63
CA ASP A 735 -63.29 -4.88 -61.58
C ASP A 735 -63.36 -6.03 -60.56
N PRO A 736 -62.53 -7.08 -60.73
CA PRO A 736 -62.49 -8.22 -59.82
C PRO A 736 -62.31 -7.83 -58.34
N LEU A 737 -61.56 -6.76 -58.05
CA LEU A 737 -61.38 -6.25 -56.70
C LEU A 737 -62.67 -5.66 -56.11
N SER A 738 -63.42 -4.83 -56.86
CA SER A 738 -64.72 -4.33 -56.40
C SER A 738 -65.71 -5.46 -56.15
N GLN A 739 -65.70 -6.52 -56.95
CA GLN A 739 -66.55 -7.68 -56.72
C GLN A 739 -66.20 -8.39 -55.40
N LEU A 740 -64.91 -8.49 -55.06
CA LEU A 740 -64.43 -9.06 -53.80
C LEU A 740 -64.85 -8.18 -52.60
N VAL A 741 -64.70 -6.86 -52.69
CA VAL A 741 -65.14 -5.92 -51.64
C VAL A 741 -66.66 -5.98 -51.45
N VAL A 742 -67.42 -6.10 -52.55
CA VAL A 742 -68.88 -6.30 -52.48
C VAL A 742 -69.23 -7.64 -51.83
N ALA A 743 -68.46 -8.70 -52.07
CA ALA A 743 -68.64 -9.98 -51.39
C ALA A 743 -68.40 -9.86 -49.87
N PHE A 744 -67.30 -9.23 -49.44
CA PHE A 744 -67.01 -9.00 -48.02
C PHE A 744 -68.04 -8.09 -47.34
N SER A 745 -68.49 -7.02 -48.00
CA SER A 745 -69.52 -6.13 -47.46
C SER A 745 -70.87 -6.82 -47.32
N ARG A 746 -71.25 -7.72 -48.24
CA ARG A 746 -72.43 -8.58 -48.08
C ARG A 746 -72.28 -9.52 -46.89
N THR A 747 -71.13 -10.17 -46.74
CA THR A 747 -70.86 -11.02 -45.58
C THR A 747 -70.94 -10.21 -44.28
N ALA A 748 -70.33 -9.02 -44.21
CA ALA A 748 -70.39 -8.15 -43.03
C ALA A 748 -71.80 -7.64 -42.69
N THR A 749 -72.68 -7.50 -43.68
CA THR A 749 -74.05 -6.95 -43.51
C THR A 749 -75.14 -8.00 -43.34
N THR A 750 -74.83 -9.29 -43.56
CA THR A 750 -75.76 -10.38 -43.21
C THR A 750 -75.92 -10.48 -41.69
N GLU A 751 -77.15 -10.71 -41.20
CA GLU A 751 -77.41 -10.84 -39.77
C GLU A 751 -76.71 -12.10 -39.20
N HIS A 752 -75.69 -11.89 -38.38
CA HIS A 752 -75.01 -12.97 -37.65
C HIS A 752 -75.50 -12.97 -36.19
N SER A 753 -76.07 -14.10 -35.73
CA SER A 753 -76.60 -14.25 -34.35
C SER A 753 -75.52 -14.44 -33.26
N GLY A 754 -74.34 -13.81 -33.41
CA GLY A 754 -73.20 -13.97 -32.51
C GLY A 754 -71.93 -13.23 -32.98
N VAL A 755 -70.78 -13.51 -32.36
CA VAL A 755 -69.47 -12.99 -32.79
C VAL A 755 -69.21 -13.44 -34.22
N ILE A 756 -68.87 -12.49 -35.11
CA ILE A 756 -68.52 -12.77 -36.51
C ILE A 756 -67.37 -13.79 -36.51
N PRO A 757 -67.52 -14.94 -37.20
CA PRO A 757 -66.45 -15.94 -37.24
C PRO A 757 -65.20 -15.35 -37.91
N GLU A 758 -64.01 -15.74 -37.44
CA GLU A 758 -62.76 -15.38 -38.12
C GLU A 758 -62.82 -15.92 -39.55
N ASP A 759 -62.85 -15.01 -40.53
CA ASP A 759 -62.78 -15.34 -41.95
C ASP A 759 -61.30 -15.23 -42.38
N PRO A 760 -60.60 -16.36 -42.58
CA PRO A 760 -59.19 -16.34 -42.96
C PRO A 760 -58.96 -15.66 -44.31
N LEU A 761 -59.96 -15.69 -45.20
CA LEU A 761 -59.88 -15.04 -46.50
C LEU A 761 -59.95 -13.51 -46.34
N TYR A 762 -60.88 -13.02 -45.53
CA TYR A 762 -60.95 -11.59 -45.18
C TYR A 762 -59.66 -11.11 -44.51
N MET A 763 -59.14 -11.86 -43.54
CA MET A 763 -57.91 -11.48 -42.81
C MET A 763 -56.68 -11.43 -43.73
N GLN A 764 -56.55 -12.37 -44.66
CA GLN A 764 -55.45 -12.36 -45.64
C GLN A 764 -55.57 -11.20 -46.63
N TYR A 765 -56.76 -10.96 -47.20
CA TYR A 765 -56.96 -9.83 -48.12
C TYR A 765 -56.86 -8.48 -47.42
N ALA A 766 -57.32 -8.35 -46.17
CA ALA A 766 -57.14 -7.14 -45.38
C ALA A 766 -55.66 -6.85 -45.10
N PHE A 767 -54.86 -7.88 -44.83
CA PHE A 767 -53.41 -7.74 -44.70
C PHE A 767 -52.78 -7.31 -46.03
N ILE A 768 -53.12 -7.97 -47.14
CA ILE A 768 -52.62 -7.62 -48.48
C ILE A 768 -52.97 -6.17 -48.84
N PHE A 769 -54.21 -5.73 -48.59
CA PHE A 769 -54.62 -4.34 -48.84
C PHE A 769 -53.85 -3.34 -47.98
N SER A 770 -53.57 -3.68 -46.71
CA SER A 770 -52.80 -2.81 -45.82
C SER A 770 -51.35 -2.63 -46.27
N GLN A 771 -50.75 -3.67 -46.87
CA GLN A 771 -49.39 -3.62 -47.39
C GLN A 771 -49.35 -2.94 -48.76
N SER A 772 -50.36 -3.14 -49.61
CA SER A 772 -50.40 -2.56 -50.96
C SER A 772 -50.50 -1.03 -50.99
N CYS A 773 -51.07 -0.40 -49.96
CA CYS A 773 -51.13 1.06 -49.82
C CYS A 773 -50.15 1.59 -48.76
N GLY A 774 -49.40 0.71 -48.11
CA GLY A 774 -48.37 1.08 -47.14
C GLY A 774 -47.06 1.23 -47.90
N GLY A 775 -46.71 2.46 -48.30
CA GLY A 775 -45.41 2.73 -48.90
C GLY A 775 -44.31 2.11 -48.04
N ALA A 776 -43.41 1.35 -48.66
CA ALA A 776 -42.31 0.69 -47.97
C ALA A 776 -41.48 1.74 -47.23
N GLU A 777 -41.69 1.88 -45.91
CA GLU A 777 -40.77 2.61 -45.03
C GLU A 777 -39.50 1.77 -44.83
N GLU A 778 -38.80 1.45 -45.92
CA GLU A 778 -37.38 1.10 -45.83
C GLU A 778 -36.62 2.42 -45.67
N VAL A 779 -36.44 2.79 -44.41
CA VAL A 779 -35.56 3.89 -43.99
C VAL A 779 -34.12 3.42 -44.17
N ASP A 780 -33.65 3.35 -45.41
CA ASP A 780 -32.21 3.34 -45.68
C ASP A 780 -31.72 4.78 -45.67
N GLU A 781 -30.92 5.11 -44.65
CA GLU A 781 -30.30 6.42 -44.43
C GLU A 781 -29.23 6.71 -45.50
N GLU A 782 -29.59 6.95 -46.76
CA GLU A 782 -28.66 7.56 -47.73
C GLU A 782 -29.41 8.34 -48.84
N ALA A 783 -29.26 9.68 -48.80
CA ALA A 783 -29.77 10.68 -49.75
C ALA A 783 -31.30 10.77 -49.91
N GLY A 784 -31.92 11.77 -49.27
CA GLY A 784 -33.36 12.00 -49.36
C GLY A 784 -33.86 12.24 -50.80
N PRO A 785 -35.06 11.72 -51.15
CA PRO A 785 -35.60 11.75 -52.51
C PRO A 785 -35.85 13.19 -52.99
N SER A 786 -35.74 13.42 -54.31
CA SER A 786 -35.94 14.76 -54.87
C SER A 786 -37.40 15.22 -54.71
N ILE A 787 -37.67 16.54 -54.70
CA ILE A 787 -39.04 17.09 -54.61
C ILE A 787 -39.97 16.50 -55.69
N HIS A 788 -39.43 16.24 -56.89
CA HIS A 788 -40.21 15.66 -57.97
C HIS A 788 -40.57 14.19 -57.69
N GLU A 789 -39.66 13.45 -57.09
CA GLU A 789 -39.83 12.05 -56.70
C GLU A 789 -40.82 11.93 -55.53
N GLN A 790 -40.73 12.83 -54.54
CA GLN A 790 -41.70 12.91 -53.45
C GLN A 790 -43.12 13.24 -53.92
N GLU A 791 -43.26 14.15 -54.90
CA GLU A 791 -44.59 14.47 -55.45
C GLU A 791 -45.14 13.32 -56.30
N LEU A 792 -44.28 12.60 -57.04
CA LEU A 792 -44.67 11.41 -57.80
C LEU A 792 -45.09 10.26 -56.88
N GLU A 793 -44.34 10.03 -55.80
CA GLU A 793 -44.65 9.02 -54.78
C GLU A 793 -45.95 9.34 -54.05
N LYS A 794 -46.20 10.63 -53.75
CA LYS A 794 -47.48 11.09 -53.22
C LYS A 794 -48.65 10.90 -54.19
N GLN A 795 -48.44 11.10 -55.49
CA GLN A 795 -49.44 10.82 -56.52
C GLN A 795 -49.72 9.32 -56.65
N ARG A 796 -48.68 8.48 -56.55
CA ARG A 796 -48.81 7.01 -56.52
C ARG A 796 -49.53 6.49 -55.28
N LEU A 797 -49.29 7.09 -54.11
CA LEU A 797 -49.98 6.71 -52.87
C LEU A 797 -51.46 7.14 -52.85
N LEU A 798 -51.79 8.21 -53.57
CA LEU A 798 -53.17 8.70 -53.71
C LEU A 798 -53.98 7.90 -54.74
N PHE A 799 -53.32 7.30 -55.72
CA PHE A 799 -53.91 6.35 -56.66
C PHE A 799 -54.08 5.00 -55.96
#